data_AF-A0A8J6TFN4-F1
#
_entry.id   AF-A0A8J6TFN4-F1
#
_cell.length_a   1.000
_cell.length_b   1.000
_cell.length_c   1.000
_cell.angle_alpha   90.00
_cell.angle_beta   90.00
_cell.angle_gamma   90.00
#
_symmetry.space_group_name_H-M   'P 1'
#
loop_
_entity.id
_entity.type
_entity.pdbx_description
1 polymer ?
#
loop_
_entity_poly.entity_id
_entity_poly.type
_entity_poly.pdbx_seq_one_letter_code
_entity_poly.pdbx_strand_id
1 'polypeptide(L)'
;MGPVEKVLVSGDFLETDHGEVGCENCHGGNPADKTKAGAHKDFDPHPSINNPEGACGECHEDIVSTAKDSLHATLSTFTTVLKTRSDMNKWHEIDEARKGHCAACHTSCGGCHVSRPKFAKKGFIDGHMFQKRSDPFNQCTACHGSRVGAEYYGSRGEGDVHVTKYDMDCVACHPAEEMHAAAPEGLKGRYHLKEMVNCEDCHQDLKYGSVRDHNLHVGKVQCQVCHSQTYVNCYSCHTGKDDEGLRYFQNQKEVEGMKIGLNYDKDEPNQTNKYILVRHEPTDPKLFDFYVKDAFTNFSNTPNWKRTSPHNIQRKTWQTANCNNCHGNRELFLDTKDLLDYEIEANAKVVVPDNKVPKKRKKVMPLNIDTSKVRHNMVVDAKWLHDNIGKKGVKIVDARGEGPYEKGHIKGAVPLDPIQSGLRHSWDDDFPMQLIADNELIEIIGEQGLKADDHIVVYDKDGKNAGFIIWVLEYAGATNVSYLDGGIEGWHEAGYHMSDEEVEPEEVAFGGTVNPGFTVDNDYVRANLDNNMVKIIDSRIVSQAKGLAKHGQAARAGRIPGSINLPLSALYMENGALKKPDELLWMLKKNGITPKHTVITSCNTGQLAGSAYFMFRYLGFDDVRVHDASWVNFCAVE
;
A
#
# COMPACT_ATOMS: atom_id res chain seq x y z
N MET A 1 4.07 14.72 2.32
CA MET A 1 3.10 15.73 2.77
C MET A 1 3.89 16.89 3.32
N GLY A 2 3.82 18.06 2.67
CA GLY A 2 4.43 19.28 3.19
C GLY A 2 3.72 19.76 4.46
N PRO A 3 4.33 20.69 5.22
CA PRO A 3 3.66 21.31 6.36
C PRO A 3 2.48 22.14 5.84
N VAL A 4 1.26 21.75 6.21
CA VAL A 4 0.08 22.59 6.00
C VAL A 4 0.26 23.86 6.84
N GLU A 5 0.04 25.03 6.24
CA GLU A 5 0.13 26.30 6.94
C GLU A 5 -0.87 26.29 8.11
N LYS A 6 -0.41 26.65 9.32
CA LYS A 6 -1.24 26.59 10.53
C LYS A 6 -2.19 27.78 10.57
N VAL A 7 -3.29 27.69 9.82
CA VAL A 7 -4.45 28.55 10.06
C VAL A 7 -5.11 28.07 11.35
N LEU A 8 -5.19 28.93 12.37
CA LEU A 8 -5.77 28.55 13.66
C LEU A 8 -7.30 28.45 13.58
N VAL A 9 -7.92 29.35 12.82
CA VAL A 9 -9.37 29.43 12.58
C VAL A 9 -9.57 29.93 11.15
N SER A 10 -10.31 29.18 10.34
CA SER A 10 -10.70 29.59 8.97
C SER A 10 -11.67 30.77 9.03
N GLY A 11 -11.68 31.65 8.03
CA GLY A 11 -12.69 32.71 7.93
C GLY A 11 -14.11 32.14 7.91
N ASP A 12 -14.29 31.06 7.15
CA ASP A 12 -15.55 30.34 6.97
C ASP A 12 -16.07 29.71 8.28
N PHE A 13 -15.20 29.49 9.28
CA PHE A 13 -15.60 28.94 10.58
C PHE A 13 -16.63 29.81 11.27
N LEU A 14 -16.44 31.14 11.18
CA LEU A 14 -17.31 32.13 11.82
C LEU A 14 -18.72 32.15 11.21
N GLU A 15 -18.92 31.53 10.04
CA GLU A 15 -20.21 31.41 9.38
C GLU A 15 -20.94 30.10 9.73
N THR A 16 -20.34 29.25 10.57
CA THR A 16 -20.92 27.96 11.01
C THR A 16 -21.60 28.06 12.36
N ASP A 17 -22.51 27.12 12.67
CA ASP A 17 -23.11 26.99 14.00
C ASP A 17 -22.05 26.91 15.13
N HIS A 18 -20.88 26.33 14.86
CA HIS A 18 -19.77 26.25 15.82
C HIS A 18 -19.03 27.58 15.98
N GLY A 19 -19.05 28.45 14.97
CA GLY A 19 -18.46 29.78 15.00
C GLY A 19 -19.28 30.81 15.77
N GLU A 20 -20.58 30.55 15.97
CA GLU A 20 -21.46 31.35 16.81
C GLU A 20 -21.26 31.09 18.31
N VAL A 21 -20.60 29.97 18.66
CA VAL A 21 -20.34 29.56 20.04
C VAL A 21 -18.99 30.11 20.51
N GLY A 22 -18.97 30.78 21.67
CA GLY A 22 -17.74 31.23 22.30
C GLY A 22 -16.78 30.07 22.58
N CYS A 23 -15.50 30.26 22.27
CA CYS A 23 -14.46 29.23 22.45
C CYS A 23 -14.45 28.66 23.88
N GLU A 24 -14.76 29.48 24.88
CA GLU A 24 -14.82 29.12 26.30
C GLU A 24 -15.92 28.12 26.65
N ASN A 25 -16.98 28.03 25.84
CA ASN A 25 -18.04 27.06 26.09
C ASN A 25 -17.57 25.63 25.85
N CYS A 26 -16.64 25.44 24.91
CA CYS A 26 -16.05 24.14 24.62
C CYS A 26 -14.74 23.93 25.38
N HIS A 27 -13.89 24.95 25.40
CA HIS A 27 -12.52 24.84 25.89
C HIS A 27 -12.32 25.39 27.30
N GLY A 28 -13.30 26.03 27.93
CA GLY A 28 -13.08 26.78 29.15
C GLY A 28 -12.18 28.01 28.94
N GLY A 29 -11.60 28.53 30.01
CA GLY A 29 -10.88 29.81 29.98
C GLY A 29 -11.69 30.95 30.58
N ASN A 30 -11.12 32.16 30.52
CA ASN A 30 -11.75 33.38 31.01
C ASN A 30 -11.70 34.47 29.92
N PRO A 31 -12.72 34.58 29.05
CA PRO A 31 -12.73 35.54 27.95
C PRO A 31 -12.70 37.01 28.41
N ALA A 32 -12.98 37.30 29.68
CA ALA A 32 -12.93 38.66 30.24
C ALA A 32 -11.51 39.13 30.62
N ASP A 33 -10.54 38.22 30.73
CA ASP A 33 -9.17 38.57 31.08
C ASP A 33 -8.40 39.09 29.86
N LYS A 34 -7.70 40.22 30.02
CA LYS A 34 -6.98 40.89 28.93
C LYS A 34 -5.58 40.32 28.68
N THR A 35 -5.10 39.44 29.56
CA THR A 35 -3.80 38.79 29.44
C THR A 35 -3.96 37.39 28.87
N LYS A 36 -3.02 36.95 28.03
CA LYS A 36 -3.02 35.58 27.52
C LYS A 36 -3.06 34.54 28.66
N ALA A 37 -2.31 34.77 29.74
CA ALA A 37 -2.23 33.84 30.85
C ALA A 37 -3.55 33.75 31.62
N GLY A 38 -4.22 34.88 31.87
CA GLY A 38 -5.51 34.89 32.55
C GLY A 38 -6.64 34.37 31.66
N ALA A 39 -6.63 34.67 30.36
CA ALA A 39 -7.64 34.20 29.43
C ALA A 39 -7.60 32.68 29.23
N HIS A 40 -6.40 32.08 29.29
CA HIS A 40 -6.22 30.63 29.21
C HIS A 40 -6.14 29.94 30.59
N LYS A 41 -6.52 30.64 31.67
CA LYS A 41 -6.65 29.98 32.97
C LYS A 41 -7.79 28.96 32.88
N ASP A 42 -7.50 27.70 33.22
CA ASP A 42 -8.45 26.58 33.12
C ASP A 42 -8.90 26.23 31.68
N PHE A 43 -8.16 26.69 30.66
CA PHE A 43 -8.38 26.31 29.26
C PHE A 43 -7.93 24.86 28.99
N ASP A 44 -8.81 24.09 28.40
CA ASP A 44 -8.57 22.75 27.89
C ASP A 44 -8.36 22.76 26.37
N PRO A 45 -7.15 22.46 25.85
CA PRO A 45 -6.90 22.37 24.41
C PRO A 45 -7.58 21.14 23.74
N HIS A 46 -8.10 20.20 24.51
CA HIS A 46 -8.61 18.91 24.03
C HIS A 46 -9.95 18.49 24.69
N PRO A 47 -10.99 19.33 24.62
CA PRO A 47 -12.23 19.10 25.36
C PRO A 47 -12.97 17.85 24.90
N SER A 48 -12.90 17.51 23.61
CA SER A 48 -13.47 16.26 23.08
C SER A 48 -12.80 14.98 23.60
N ILE A 49 -11.62 15.07 24.23
CA ILE A 49 -10.96 13.94 24.90
C ILE A 49 -11.31 13.94 26.39
N ASN A 50 -11.20 15.10 27.05
CA ASN A 50 -11.25 15.18 28.50
C ASN A 50 -12.67 15.31 29.05
N ASN A 51 -13.60 15.90 28.29
CA ASN A 51 -14.99 16.12 28.69
C ASN A 51 -15.93 16.18 27.46
N PRO A 52 -16.04 15.10 26.66
CA PRO A 52 -16.89 15.10 25.47
C PRO A 52 -18.38 15.32 25.80
N GLU A 53 -18.87 14.82 26.95
CA GLU A 53 -20.24 15.06 27.42
C GLU A 53 -20.51 16.54 27.65
N GLY A 54 -19.65 17.24 28.40
CA GLY A 54 -19.85 18.66 28.66
C GLY A 54 -19.59 19.57 27.46
N ALA A 55 -18.65 19.19 26.58
CA ALA A 55 -18.26 20.02 25.45
C ALA A 55 -19.17 19.85 24.22
N CYS A 56 -19.78 18.67 24.03
CA CYS A 56 -20.54 18.35 22.82
C CYS A 56 -21.95 17.81 23.12
N GLY A 57 -22.22 17.32 24.32
CA GLY A 57 -23.43 16.57 24.65
C GLY A 57 -24.73 17.36 24.56
N GLU A 58 -24.69 18.68 24.79
CA GLU A 58 -25.89 19.53 24.67
C GLU A 58 -26.45 19.59 23.23
N CYS A 59 -25.56 19.50 22.23
CA CYS A 59 -25.94 19.56 20.82
C CYS A 59 -25.92 18.19 20.12
N HIS A 60 -25.18 17.22 20.68
CA HIS A 60 -24.93 15.91 20.06
C HIS A 60 -25.18 14.74 21.03
N GLU A 61 -26.23 14.85 21.86
CA GLU A 61 -26.55 13.91 22.96
C GLU A 61 -26.47 12.43 22.52
N ASP A 62 -27.19 12.06 21.46
CA ASP A 62 -27.26 10.68 20.97
C ASP A 62 -25.89 10.13 20.57
N ILE A 63 -25.09 10.94 19.87
CA ILE A 63 -23.76 10.53 19.39
C ILE A 63 -22.80 10.40 20.58
N VAL A 64 -22.77 11.39 21.46
CA VAL A 64 -21.85 11.40 22.61
C VAL A 64 -22.16 10.28 23.59
N SER A 65 -23.44 9.94 23.76
CA SER A 65 -23.88 8.87 24.67
C SER A 65 -23.27 7.50 24.35
N THR A 66 -22.99 7.23 23.07
CA THR A 66 -22.48 5.95 22.57
C THR A 66 -21.01 6.01 22.15
N ALA A 67 -20.56 7.14 21.59
CA ALA A 67 -19.21 7.27 21.01
C ALA A 67 -18.08 7.11 22.03
N LYS A 68 -18.31 7.47 23.31
CA LYS A 68 -17.32 7.29 24.38
C LYS A 68 -16.93 5.83 24.62
N ASP A 69 -17.86 4.91 24.33
CA ASP A 69 -17.68 3.47 24.45
C ASP A 69 -17.34 2.81 23.10
N SER A 70 -17.17 3.60 22.04
CA SER A 70 -16.85 3.08 20.70
C SER A 70 -15.48 2.40 20.64
N LEU A 71 -15.24 1.63 19.58
CA LEU A 71 -13.95 0.96 19.36
C LEU A 71 -12.79 1.95 19.20
N HIS A 72 -13.02 3.12 18.60
CA HIS A 72 -11.99 4.14 18.38
C HIS A 72 -11.65 4.90 19.67
N ALA A 73 -12.60 5.00 20.59
CA ALA A 73 -12.45 5.64 21.90
C ALA A 73 -11.93 4.68 23.01
N THR A 74 -12.22 3.40 22.93
CA THR A 74 -11.82 2.47 24.01
C THR A 74 -10.68 1.54 23.61
N LEU A 75 -10.57 1.24 22.30
CA LEU A 75 -9.79 0.11 21.78
C LEU A 75 -10.08 -1.19 22.58
N SER A 76 -11.30 -1.34 23.10
CA SER A 76 -11.68 -2.38 24.06
C SER A 76 -11.35 -3.79 23.58
N THR A 77 -11.53 -4.05 22.28
CA THR A 77 -11.23 -5.34 21.65
C THR A 77 -9.74 -5.70 21.66
N PHE A 78 -8.82 -4.74 21.61
CA PHE A 78 -7.39 -5.01 21.80
C PHE A 78 -7.14 -5.53 23.21
N THR A 79 -7.75 -4.90 24.21
CA THR A 79 -7.68 -5.34 25.61
C THR A 79 -8.23 -6.76 25.76
N THR A 80 -9.40 -7.06 25.18
CA THR A 80 -9.99 -8.41 25.22
C THR A 80 -9.02 -9.45 24.65
N VAL A 81 -8.50 -9.22 23.44
CA VAL A 81 -7.60 -10.17 22.75
C VAL A 81 -6.26 -10.34 23.46
N LEU A 82 -5.73 -9.28 24.08
CA LEU A 82 -4.49 -9.39 24.86
C LEU A 82 -4.73 -10.19 26.14
N LYS A 83 -5.81 -9.93 26.86
CA LYS A 83 -6.18 -10.68 28.07
C LYS A 83 -6.35 -12.18 27.79
N THR A 84 -6.94 -12.57 26.66
CA THR A 84 -7.13 -14.01 26.34
C THR A 84 -5.82 -14.77 26.18
N ARG A 85 -4.73 -14.09 25.82
CA ARG A 85 -3.38 -14.68 25.67
C ARG A 85 -2.51 -14.55 26.92
N SER A 86 -2.86 -13.63 27.82
CA SER A 86 -1.97 -13.19 28.91
C SER A 86 -2.02 -14.09 30.15
N ASP A 87 -0.95 -14.05 30.93
CA ASP A 87 -0.99 -14.34 32.37
C ASP A 87 -1.61 -13.14 33.09
N MET A 88 -2.77 -13.33 33.70
CA MET A 88 -3.49 -12.24 34.36
C MET A 88 -2.77 -11.68 35.59
N ASN A 89 -1.83 -12.43 36.18
CA ASN A 89 -0.98 -11.91 37.26
C ASN A 89 0.01 -10.83 36.77
N LYS A 90 0.29 -10.80 35.46
CA LYS A 90 1.20 -9.86 34.80
C LYS A 90 0.45 -8.79 34.00
N TRP A 91 -0.87 -8.71 34.16
CA TRP A 91 -1.69 -7.83 33.34
C TRP A 91 -1.35 -6.36 33.54
N HIS A 92 -0.87 -5.95 34.72
CA HIS A 92 -0.51 -4.56 34.98
C HIS A 92 0.62 -4.07 34.04
N GLU A 93 1.70 -4.84 33.92
CA GLU A 93 2.84 -4.56 33.04
C GLU A 93 2.45 -4.64 31.56
N ILE A 94 1.60 -5.61 31.20
CA ILE A 94 1.07 -5.76 29.85
C ILE A 94 0.19 -4.57 29.47
N ASP A 95 -0.67 -4.09 30.37
CA ASP A 95 -1.54 -2.94 30.13
C ASP A 95 -0.72 -1.64 30.07
N GLU A 96 0.36 -1.51 30.83
CA GLU A 96 1.32 -0.40 30.68
C GLU A 96 1.94 -0.40 29.27
N ALA A 97 2.40 -1.56 28.80
CA ALA A 97 2.93 -1.72 27.46
C ALA A 97 1.87 -1.39 26.40
N ARG A 98 0.66 -1.94 26.52
CA ARG A 98 -0.47 -1.68 25.61
C ARG A 98 -0.80 -0.19 25.54
N LYS A 99 -0.92 0.50 26.69
CA LYS A 99 -1.16 1.95 26.74
C LYS A 99 -0.02 2.73 26.09
N GLY A 100 1.21 2.26 26.24
CA GLY A 100 2.38 2.93 25.70
C GLY A 100 2.62 2.76 24.21
N HIS A 101 2.19 1.62 23.64
CA HIS A 101 2.50 1.22 22.26
C HIS A 101 1.25 1.13 21.39
N CYS A 102 0.22 0.43 21.86
CA CYS A 102 -0.95 0.09 21.05
C CYS A 102 -2.05 1.16 21.10
N ALA A 103 -2.16 1.89 22.22
CA ALA A 103 -3.18 2.93 22.40
C ALA A 103 -2.83 4.27 21.72
N ALA A 104 -1.73 4.34 20.96
CA ALA A 104 -1.33 5.56 20.25
C ALA A 104 -2.34 5.97 19.16
N CYS A 105 -3.10 5.01 18.62
CA CYS A 105 -4.13 5.24 17.59
C CYS A 105 -5.52 5.57 18.17
N HIS A 106 -5.67 5.65 19.49
CA HIS A 106 -6.90 6.12 20.14
C HIS A 106 -7.21 7.56 19.70
N THR A 107 -8.49 7.85 19.42
CA THR A 107 -8.92 9.16 18.90
C THR A 107 -10.24 9.63 19.50
N SER A 108 -10.48 10.94 19.48
CA SER A 108 -11.74 11.58 19.92
C SER A 108 -12.46 12.25 18.76
N CYS A 109 -13.64 12.83 19.03
CA CYS A 109 -14.38 13.63 18.06
C CYS A 109 -13.50 14.70 17.41
N GLY A 110 -12.68 15.42 18.17
CA GLY A 110 -11.76 16.43 17.63
C GLY A 110 -10.68 15.85 16.72
N GLY A 111 -10.21 14.62 16.97
CA GLY A 111 -9.25 13.92 16.11
C GLY A 111 -9.87 13.34 14.82
N CYS A 112 -11.20 13.20 14.78
CA CYS A 112 -11.95 12.71 13.62
C CYS A 112 -12.69 13.81 12.84
N HIS A 113 -12.93 14.97 13.44
CA HIS A 113 -13.74 16.02 12.81
C HIS A 113 -13.03 17.36 12.65
N VAL A 114 -11.92 17.63 13.34
CA VAL A 114 -11.30 18.98 13.33
C VAL A 114 -9.79 18.93 13.06
N SER A 115 -9.13 17.92 13.63
CA SER A 115 -7.68 17.80 13.67
C SER A 115 -7.21 16.41 13.26
N ARG A 116 -5.90 16.28 13.08
CA ARG A 116 -5.27 15.00 12.84
C ARG A 116 -5.00 14.29 14.19
N PRO A 117 -5.16 12.95 14.26
CA PRO A 117 -4.84 12.19 15.46
C PRO A 117 -3.40 12.44 15.92
N LYS A 118 -3.17 12.41 17.24
CA LYS A 118 -1.86 12.74 17.86
C LYS A 118 -0.70 11.95 17.24
N PHE A 119 -0.92 10.68 16.91
CA PHE A 119 0.06 9.80 16.27
C PHE A 119 0.54 10.31 14.90
N ALA A 120 -0.32 10.97 14.12
CA ALA A 120 -0.02 11.43 12.78
C ALA A 120 0.61 12.83 12.72
N LYS A 121 1.12 13.33 13.86
CA LYS A 121 1.54 14.71 14.14
C LYS A 121 0.34 15.65 14.27
N LYS A 122 0.41 16.54 15.27
CA LYS A 122 -0.66 17.49 15.64
C LYS A 122 -0.87 18.55 14.55
N GLY A 123 -2.12 18.88 14.26
CA GLY A 123 -2.51 19.99 13.38
C GLY A 123 -4.00 19.93 13.00
N PHE A 124 -4.58 21.07 12.66
CA PHE A 124 -5.92 21.12 12.05
C PHE A 124 -5.86 20.63 10.61
N ILE A 125 -6.98 20.09 10.16
CA ILE A 125 -7.14 19.69 8.75
C ILE A 125 -7.36 20.92 7.90
N ASP A 126 -8.24 21.79 8.38
CA ASP A 126 -8.66 23.00 7.68
C ASP A 126 -9.10 24.06 8.72
N GLY A 127 -8.16 24.71 9.40
CA GLY A 127 -8.43 25.86 10.30
C GLY A 127 -9.63 25.75 11.25
N HIS A 128 -9.59 24.86 12.24
CA HIS A 128 -10.67 24.59 13.22
C HIS A 128 -12.06 24.27 12.63
N MET A 129 -12.18 24.05 11.32
CA MET A 129 -13.45 23.66 10.71
C MET A 129 -13.89 22.28 11.19
N PHE A 130 -15.13 22.20 11.65
CA PHE A 130 -15.78 20.93 12.02
C PHE A 130 -16.27 20.22 10.75
N GLN A 131 -15.61 19.14 10.40
CA GLN A 131 -15.93 18.30 9.26
C GLN A 131 -17.05 17.33 9.65
N LYS A 132 -18.23 17.49 9.04
CA LYS A 132 -19.35 16.54 9.24
C LYS A 132 -18.96 15.10 8.86
N ARG A 133 -18.15 14.93 7.81
CA ARG A 133 -17.54 13.65 7.41
C ARG A 133 -16.03 13.77 7.59
N SER A 134 -15.44 12.84 8.32
CA SER A 134 -13.98 12.78 8.51
C SER A 134 -13.26 12.70 7.16
N ASP A 135 -12.11 13.35 7.04
CA ASP A 135 -11.17 13.22 5.92
C ASP A 135 -10.48 11.85 6.01
N PRO A 136 -10.86 10.86 5.17
CA PRO A 136 -10.34 9.51 5.31
C PRO A 136 -8.85 9.42 4.98
N PHE A 137 -8.36 10.32 4.14
CA PHE A 137 -6.96 10.37 3.78
C PHE A 137 -6.13 10.90 4.96
N ASN A 138 -6.48 12.05 5.53
CA ASN A 138 -5.68 12.68 6.58
C ASN A 138 -5.93 12.14 8.01
N GLN A 139 -7.06 11.45 8.24
CA GLN A 139 -7.43 10.94 9.56
C GLN A 139 -7.46 9.41 9.64
N CYS A 140 -8.16 8.74 8.72
CA CYS A 140 -8.27 7.27 8.77
C CYS A 140 -6.94 6.60 8.38
N THR A 141 -6.31 7.01 7.27
CA THR A 141 -5.01 6.41 6.88
C THR A 141 -3.87 6.82 7.81
N ALA A 142 -4.03 7.86 8.59
CA ALA A 142 -3.06 8.21 9.64
C ALA A 142 -2.88 7.06 10.66
N CYS A 143 -3.96 6.35 11.00
CA CYS A 143 -3.93 5.23 11.95
C CYS A 143 -3.95 3.85 11.25
N HIS A 144 -4.63 3.73 10.11
CA HIS A 144 -4.81 2.46 9.39
C HIS A 144 -3.91 2.31 8.14
N GLY A 145 -3.16 3.35 7.77
CA GLY A 145 -2.55 3.52 6.44
C GLY A 145 -1.44 2.55 6.07
N SER A 146 -0.71 2.00 7.04
CA SER A 146 0.37 1.03 6.77
C SER A 146 -0.12 -0.23 6.06
N ARG A 147 -1.41 -0.58 6.21
CA ARG A 147 -2.02 -1.71 5.50
C ARG A 147 -3.26 -1.29 4.74
N VAL A 148 -4.24 -0.71 5.43
CA VAL A 148 -5.56 -0.39 4.86
C VAL A 148 -5.45 0.71 3.83
N GLY A 149 -4.84 1.85 4.17
CA GLY A 149 -4.68 2.97 3.23
C GLY A 149 -3.83 2.61 2.03
N ALA A 150 -2.74 1.86 2.26
CA ALA A 150 -1.87 1.36 1.20
C ALA A 150 -2.61 0.43 0.22
N GLU A 151 -3.45 -0.47 0.72
CA GLU A 151 -4.31 -1.34 -0.10
C GLU A 151 -5.40 -0.55 -0.82
N TYR A 152 -6.10 0.35 -0.12
CA TYR A 152 -7.25 1.08 -0.65
C TYR A 152 -6.87 2.04 -1.76
N TYR A 153 -5.80 2.79 -1.56
CA TYR A 153 -5.30 3.77 -2.53
C TYR A 153 -4.23 3.20 -3.48
N GLY A 154 -4.05 1.88 -3.55
CA GLY A 154 -3.17 1.25 -4.55
C GLY A 154 -1.68 1.55 -4.36
N SER A 155 -1.23 1.80 -3.13
CA SER A 155 0.19 1.68 -2.81
C SER A 155 0.63 0.20 -2.73
N ARG A 156 -0.33 -0.72 -2.59
CA ARG A 156 -0.18 -2.18 -2.70
C ARG A 156 -1.30 -2.73 -3.61
N GLY A 157 -0.97 -3.14 -4.83
CA GLY A 157 -1.93 -3.64 -5.84
C GLY A 157 -2.70 -2.54 -6.60
N GLU A 158 -3.81 -2.92 -7.23
CA GLU A 158 -4.63 -2.04 -8.11
C GLU A 158 -5.46 -0.99 -7.35
N GLY A 159 -5.43 -0.96 -6.00
CA GLY A 159 -6.37 -0.19 -5.19
C GLY A 159 -7.70 -0.91 -4.98
N ASP A 160 -8.65 -0.27 -4.28
CA ASP A 160 -10.00 -0.78 -4.14
C ASP A 160 -10.92 -0.28 -5.28
N VAL A 161 -11.79 -1.15 -5.79
CA VAL A 161 -12.72 -0.84 -6.87
C VAL A 161 -13.71 0.27 -6.49
N HIS A 162 -14.07 0.36 -5.21
CA HIS A 162 -15.01 1.37 -4.72
C HIS A 162 -14.45 2.79 -4.88
N VAL A 163 -13.17 3.01 -4.55
CA VAL A 163 -12.53 4.32 -4.78
C VAL A 163 -12.12 4.49 -6.25
N THR A 164 -11.55 3.46 -6.89
CA THR A 164 -11.00 3.59 -8.25
C THR A 164 -12.08 3.80 -9.32
N LYS A 165 -13.25 3.16 -9.19
CA LYS A 165 -14.31 3.21 -10.21
C LYS A 165 -15.58 3.94 -9.78
N TYR A 166 -15.86 4.05 -8.49
CA TYR A 166 -17.13 4.56 -7.98
C TYR A 166 -17.00 5.79 -7.08
N ASP A 167 -15.79 6.32 -6.90
CA ASP A 167 -15.51 7.53 -6.09
C ASP A 167 -16.07 7.45 -4.67
N MET A 168 -16.18 6.23 -4.14
CA MET A 168 -16.54 5.97 -2.75
C MET A 168 -15.30 6.11 -1.88
N ASP A 169 -15.45 6.75 -0.72
CA ASP A 169 -14.43 6.90 0.31
C ASP A 169 -14.70 5.95 1.50
N CYS A 170 -13.85 5.97 2.54
CA CYS A 170 -14.00 5.05 3.66
C CYS A 170 -15.35 5.20 4.36
N VAL A 171 -15.85 6.44 4.51
CA VAL A 171 -17.11 6.76 5.19
C VAL A 171 -18.34 6.54 4.30
N ALA A 172 -18.18 6.14 3.04
CA ALA A 172 -19.26 5.60 2.23
C ALA A 172 -19.55 4.13 2.58
N CYS A 173 -18.50 3.39 3.00
CA CYS A 173 -18.65 2.02 3.48
C CYS A 173 -18.87 1.96 4.99
N HIS A 174 -18.27 2.87 5.75
CA HIS A 174 -18.34 2.94 7.21
C HIS A 174 -19.20 4.11 7.67
N PRO A 175 -20.51 3.90 7.86
CA PRO A 175 -21.42 4.99 8.18
C PRO A 175 -21.30 5.41 9.65
N ALA A 176 -21.93 6.54 10.01
CA ALA A 176 -21.82 7.11 11.35
C ALA A 176 -22.34 6.18 12.44
N GLU A 177 -23.36 5.37 12.12
CA GLU A 177 -23.96 4.40 13.02
C GLU A 177 -22.96 3.33 13.47
N GLU A 178 -22.11 2.84 12.56
CA GLU A 178 -21.02 1.92 12.92
C GLU A 178 -19.91 2.63 13.69
N MET A 179 -19.49 3.80 13.19
CA MET A 179 -18.33 4.52 13.71
C MET A 179 -18.52 5.02 15.15
N HIS A 180 -19.76 5.35 15.52
CA HIS A 180 -20.13 5.80 16.86
C HIS A 180 -20.77 4.71 17.74
N ALA A 181 -21.01 3.51 17.21
CA ALA A 181 -21.61 2.42 17.97
C ALA A 181 -20.80 2.10 19.23
N ALA A 182 -21.52 1.95 20.35
CA ALA A 182 -20.94 1.50 21.60
C ALA A 182 -20.40 0.07 21.45
N ALA A 183 -19.14 -0.16 21.83
CA ALA A 183 -18.53 -1.47 21.85
C ALA A 183 -18.59 -2.03 23.28
N PRO A 184 -19.46 -3.02 23.56
CA PRO A 184 -19.65 -3.50 24.93
C PRO A 184 -18.35 -4.11 25.49
N GLU A 185 -18.17 -3.99 26.80
CA GLU A 185 -17.03 -4.61 27.48
C GLU A 185 -17.00 -6.12 27.22
N GLY A 186 -15.81 -6.66 26.95
CA GLY A 186 -15.63 -8.09 26.66
C GLY A 186 -15.99 -8.50 25.24
N LEU A 187 -16.30 -7.55 24.34
CA LEU A 187 -16.45 -7.84 22.92
C LEU A 187 -15.21 -8.60 22.39
N LYS A 188 -15.44 -9.80 21.83
CA LYS A 188 -14.36 -10.73 21.43
C LYS A 188 -13.40 -10.14 20.39
N GLY A 189 -13.92 -9.28 19.51
CA GLY A 189 -13.16 -8.62 18.47
C GLY A 189 -14.02 -7.68 17.65
N ARG A 190 -13.41 -6.83 16.82
CA ARG A 190 -14.12 -5.85 15.98
C ARG A 190 -15.23 -6.44 15.11
N TYR A 191 -15.08 -7.71 14.70
CA TYR A 191 -16.07 -8.42 13.88
C TYR A 191 -17.35 -8.82 14.62
N HIS A 192 -17.40 -8.61 15.95
CA HIS A 192 -18.58 -8.90 16.77
C HIS A 192 -19.45 -7.68 17.04
N LEU A 193 -19.06 -6.50 16.54
CA LEU A 193 -19.90 -5.31 16.58
C LEU A 193 -21.13 -5.54 15.67
N LYS A 194 -22.34 -5.33 16.18
CA LYS A 194 -23.57 -5.65 15.45
C LYS A 194 -23.78 -4.73 14.25
N GLU A 195 -23.34 -3.49 14.41
CA GLU A 195 -23.40 -2.39 13.45
C GLU A 195 -22.29 -2.49 12.39
N MET A 196 -21.43 -3.51 12.47
CA MET A 196 -20.38 -3.71 11.48
C MET A 196 -20.97 -3.88 10.08
N VAL A 197 -20.34 -3.19 9.13
CA VAL A 197 -20.76 -3.12 7.73
C VAL A 197 -20.59 -4.45 7.00
N ASN A 198 -21.53 -4.75 6.10
CA ASN A 198 -21.55 -5.97 5.32
C ASN A 198 -21.69 -5.66 3.83
N CYS A 199 -21.07 -6.50 2.98
CA CYS A 199 -21.20 -6.35 1.54
C CYS A 199 -22.66 -6.43 1.07
N GLU A 200 -23.49 -7.23 1.75
CA GLU A 200 -24.91 -7.44 1.42
C GLU A 200 -25.78 -6.20 1.69
N ASP A 201 -25.30 -5.22 2.48
CA ASP A 201 -26.04 -3.98 2.75
C ASP A 201 -26.20 -3.13 1.48
N CYS A 202 -25.19 -3.14 0.59
CA CYS A 202 -25.22 -2.46 -0.70
C CYS A 202 -25.41 -3.40 -1.90
N HIS A 203 -24.93 -4.65 -1.79
CA HIS A 203 -25.02 -5.65 -2.86
C HIS A 203 -26.14 -6.65 -2.56
N GLN A 204 -27.37 -6.22 -2.81
CA GLN A 204 -28.57 -7.04 -2.64
C GLN A 204 -28.72 -8.05 -3.79
N ASP A 205 -29.49 -9.12 -3.56
CA ASP A 205 -29.83 -10.16 -4.55
C ASP A 205 -28.64 -10.95 -5.15
N LEU A 206 -27.48 -10.95 -4.49
CA LEU A 206 -26.28 -11.67 -4.93
C LEU A 206 -26.49 -13.18 -5.11
N LYS A 207 -27.45 -13.77 -4.39
CA LYS A 207 -27.77 -15.21 -4.40
C LYS A 207 -28.58 -15.66 -5.62
N TYR A 208 -29.12 -14.71 -6.40
CA TYR A 208 -29.99 -14.98 -7.56
C TYR A 208 -29.75 -14.01 -8.73
N GLY A 209 -28.49 -13.62 -8.95
CA GLY A 209 -28.08 -12.71 -10.02
C GLY A 209 -27.56 -13.40 -11.31
N SER A 210 -26.98 -12.60 -12.21
CA SER A 210 -26.38 -13.05 -13.48
C SER A 210 -25.04 -13.78 -13.33
N VAL A 211 -24.44 -13.78 -12.13
CA VAL A 211 -23.14 -14.42 -11.86
C VAL A 211 -23.37 -15.80 -11.25
N ARG A 212 -23.28 -16.83 -12.09
CA ARG A 212 -23.46 -18.24 -11.71
C ARG A 212 -22.66 -18.65 -10.45
N ASP A 213 -21.43 -18.17 -10.31
CA ASP A 213 -20.52 -18.62 -9.25
C ASP A 213 -20.94 -18.18 -7.85
N HIS A 214 -21.72 -17.10 -7.71
CA HIS A 214 -22.27 -16.70 -6.40
C HIS A 214 -23.18 -17.80 -5.84
N ASN A 215 -24.06 -18.36 -6.67
CA ASN A 215 -25.02 -19.40 -6.25
C ASN A 215 -24.31 -20.70 -5.87
N LEU A 216 -23.14 -20.97 -6.46
CA LEU A 216 -22.36 -22.18 -6.16
C LEU A 216 -21.62 -22.08 -4.81
N HIS A 217 -21.19 -20.86 -4.44
CA HIS A 217 -20.30 -20.60 -3.32
C HIS A 217 -20.95 -19.94 -2.10
N VAL A 218 -22.19 -19.46 -2.21
CA VAL A 218 -22.97 -18.93 -1.09
C VAL A 218 -22.95 -19.88 0.11
N GLY A 219 -22.69 -19.34 1.31
CA GLY A 219 -22.57 -20.09 2.56
C GLY A 219 -21.32 -20.98 2.66
N LYS A 220 -20.48 -21.02 1.62
CA LYS A 220 -19.24 -21.81 1.61
C LYS A 220 -18.02 -20.93 1.62
N VAL A 221 -18.00 -19.86 0.83
CA VAL A 221 -16.81 -19.03 0.60
C VAL A 221 -17.18 -17.56 0.81
N GLN A 222 -16.44 -16.90 1.70
CA GLN A 222 -16.58 -15.47 1.95
C GLN A 222 -16.26 -14.64 0.68
N CYS A 223 -17.02 -13.58 0.39
CA CYS A 223 -16.85 -12.74 -0.80
C CYS A 223 -15.41 -12.25 -1.04
N GLN A 224 -14.72 -11.83 0.03
CA GLN A 224 -13.33 -11.36 -0.03
C GLN A 224 -12.37 -12.43 -0.57
N VAL A 225 -12.65 -13.73 -0.40
CA VAL A 225 -11.82 -14.79 -1.02
C VAL A 225 -11.83 -14.71 -2.55
N CYS A 226 -12.92 -14.25 -3.15
CA CYS A 226 -13.01 -14.09 -4.59
C CYS A 226 -12.62 -12.67 -5.03
N HIS A 227 -12.87 -11.67 -4.20
CA HIS A 227 -12.79 -10.28 -4.62
C HIS A 227 -11.57 -9.53 -4.11
N SER A 228 -10.72 -10.13 -3.28
CA SER A 228 -9.50 -9.49 -2.81
C SER A 228 -8.29 -9.83 -3.69
N GLN A 229 -7.42 -8.86 -3.85
CA GLN A 229 -6.07 -9.07 -4.38
C GLN A 229 -5.16 -9.64 -3.28
N THR A 230 -3.90 -9.93 -3.61
CA THR A 230 -2.88 -10.18 -2.59
C THR A 230 -2.76 -8.98 -1.65
N TYR A 231 -2.45 -9.26 -0.38
CA TYR A 231 -2.33 -8.25 0.67
C TYR A 231 -1.15 -8.61 1.57
N VAL A 232 -0.81 -7.70 2.48
CA VAL A 232 0.37 -7.88 3.32
C VAL A 232 0.05 -8.58 4.63
N ASN A 233 0.88 -9.58 4.92
CA ASN A 233 0.96 -10.36 6.15
C ASN A 233 2.21 -9.88 6.90
N CYS A 234 2.11 -9.69 8.21
CA CYS A 234 3.25 -9.21 9.00
C CYS A 234 3.58 -10.21 10.09
N TYR A 235 4.87 -10.38 10.37
CA TYR A 235 5.39 -11.36 11.32
C TYR A 235 6.16 -10.69 12.45
N SER A 236 6.03 -11.29 13.64
CA SER A 236 6.73 -10.97 14.89
C SER A 236 6.87 -9.48 15.20
N CYS A 237 5.93 -8.94 15.97
CA CYS A 237 6.04 -7.61 16.55
C CYS A 237 6.78 -7.68 17.90
N HIS A 238 7.69 -6.74 18.13
CA HIS A 238 8.37 -6.55 19.41
C HIS A 238 8.22 -5.09 19.86
N THR A 239 8.09 -4.88 21.17
CA THR A 239 8.01 -3.53 21.76
C THR A 239 9.30 -3.17 22.49
N GLY A 240 9.67 -1.90 22.47
CA GLY A 240 10.90 -1.42 23.12
C GLY A 240 10.92 0.09 23.35
N LYS A 241 12.01 0.59 23.91
CA LYS A 241 12.34 2.02 23.95
C LYS A 241 13.72 2.24 23.35
N ASP A 242 13.91 3.34 22.65
CA ASP A 242 15.24 3.79 22.22
C ASP A 242 16.01 4.43 23.39
N ASP A 243 17.24 4.89 23.10
CA ASP A 243 18.14 5.49 24.09
C ASP A 243 17.61 6.81 24.69
N GLU A 244 16.65 7.46 24.01
CA GLU A 244 15.96 8.66 24.48
C GLU A 244 14.68 8.34 25.26
N GLY A 245 14.36 7.05 25.41
CA GLY A 245 13.16 6.57 26.10
C GLY A 245 11.89 6.63 25.25
N LEU A 246 11.99 6.92 23.95
CA LEU A 246 10.86 6.91 23.02
C LEU A 246 10.46 5.47 22.74
N ARG A 247 9.16 5.21 22.88
CA ARG A 247 8.56 3.90 22.66
C ARG A 247 8.49 3.60 21.17
N TYR A 248 8.91 2.40 20.78
CA TYR A 248 8.74 1.89 19.42
C TYR A 248 8.20 0.45 19.43
N PHE A 249 7.64 0.06 18.30
CA PHE A 249 7.42 -1.33 17.97
C PHE A 249 8.06 -1.65 16.61
N GLN A 250 8.47 -2.89 16.41
CA GLN A 250 9.10 -3.33 15.17
C GLN A 250 8.52 -4.67 14.73
N ASN A 251 8.11 -4.75 13.46
CA ASN A 251 7.80 -6.02 12.80
C ASN A 251 9.08 -6.59 12.19
N GLN A 252 9.25 -7.91 12.25
CA GLN A 252 10.42 -8.59 11.68
C GLN A 252 10.33 -8.75 10.16
N LYS A 253 9.16 -9.13 9.64
CA LYS A 253 8.96 -9.36 8.20
C LYS A 253 7.57 -8.94 7.76
N GLU A 254 7.47 -8.37 6.57
CA GLU A 254 6.22 -8.18 5.84
C GLU A 254 6.26 -9.02 4.55
N VAL A 255 5.18 -9.73 4.26
CA VAL A 255 5.08 -10.63 3.11
C VAL A 255 3.75 -10.42 2.41
N GLU A 256 3.81 -10.05 1.13
CA GLU A 256 2.64 -10.02 0.28
C GLU A 256 2.18 -11.46 -0.04
N GLY A 257 0.92 -11.75 0.25
CA GLY A 257 0.35 -13.07 0.03
C GLY A 257 -1.11 -13.16 0.44
N MET A 258 -1.80 -14.16 -0.09
CA MET A 258 -3.20 -14.42 0.21
C MET A 258 -3.37 -15.84 0.72
N LYS A 259 -4.08 -16.02 1.83
CA LYS A 259 -4.42 -17.33 2.38
C LYS A 259 -5.91 -17.47 2.68
N ILE A 260 -6.44 -18.64 2.37
CA ILE A 260 -7.81 -19.05 2.69
C ILE A 260 -7.76 -19.98 3.89
N GLY A 261 -8.42 -19.58 4.97
CA GLY A 261 -8.55 -20.36 6.20
C GLY A 261 -9.94 -20.98 6.34
N LEU A 262 -10.08 -21.88 7.31
CA LEU A 262 -11.38 -22.31 7.83
C LEU A 262 -11.94 -21.23 8.76
N ASN A 263 -13.25 -21.02 8.69
CA ASN A 263 -13.94 -20.19 9.65
C ASN A 263 -13.94 -20.87 11.02
N TYR A 264 -13.14 -20.32 11.94
CA TYR A 264 -12.97 -20.80 13.31
C TYR A 264 -13.92 -20.14 14.32
N ASP A 265 -14.51 -18.98 13.98
CA ASP A 265 -15.39 -18.23 14.86
C ASP A 265 -16.85 -18.40 14.41
N LYS A 266 -17.60 -19.22 15.15
CA LYS A 266 -19.00 -19.53 14.83
C LYS A 266 -19.99 -18.54 15.45
N ASP A 267 -19.51 -17.70 16.36
CA ASP A 267 -20.34 -16.72 17.06
C ASP A 267 -20.30 -15.34 16.38
N GLU A 268 -19.41 -15.19 15.39
CA GLU A 268 -19.25 -13.95 14.64
C GLU A 268 -20.52 -13.60 13.85
N PRO A 269 -21.13 -12.42 14.08
CA PRO A 269 -22.28 -11.95 13.34
C PRO A 269 -22.02 -11.94 11.84
N ASN A 270 -23.02 -12.34 11.06
CA ASN A 270 -23.02 -12.27 9.59
C ASN A 270 -21.89 -13.04 8.88
N GLN A 271 -21.15 -13.92 9.58
CA GLN A 271 -20.13 -14.78 8.98
C GLN A 271 -20.48 -16.27 9.13
N THR A 272 -21.17 -16.80 8.14
CA THR A 272 -21.57 -18.22 8.11
C THR A 272 -20.73 -19.07 7.15
N ASN A 273 -19.81 -18.47 6.39
CA ASN A 273 -19.07 -19.19 5.37
C ASN A 273 -18.06 -20.15 5.98
N LYS A 274 -17.81 -21.26 5.27
CA LYS A 274 -16.85 -22.29 5.69
C LYS A 274 -15.41 -21.83 5.48
N TYR A 275 -15.12 -21.20 4.35
CA TYR A 275 -13.81 -20.69 3.96
C TYR A 275 -13.82 -19.17 4.02
N ILE A 276 -12.86 -18.62 4.73
CA ILE A 276 -12.70 -17.18 4.94
C ILE A 276 -11.31 -16.75 4.51
N LEU A 277 -11.19 -15.47 4.21
CA LEU A 277 -9.91 -14.85 3.95
C LEU A 277 -9.20 -14.58 5.28
N VAL A 278 -7.95 -15.02 5.41
CA VAL A 278 -7.18 -14.86 6.66
C VAL A 278 -5.86 -14.14 6.43
N ARG A 279 -5.50 -13.27 7.37
CA ARG A 279 -4.23 -12.53 7.36
C ARG A 279 -3.44 -12.85 8.62
N HIS A 280 -2.13 -12.93 8.49
CA HIS A 280 -1.23 -13.06 9.63
C HIS A 280 -1.17 -11.74 10.43
N GLU A 281 -1.49 -11.80 11.72
CA GLU A 281 -1.26 -10.72 12.67
C GLU A 281 0.07 -10.95 13.41
N PRO A 282 0.95 -9.94 13.53
CA PRO A 282 2.32 -10.11 14.04
C PRO A 282 2.39 -10.25 15.57
N THR A 283 1.59 -11.12 16.18
CA THR A 283 1.61 -11.33 17.64
C THR A 283 2.65 -12.39 17.98
N ASP A 284 3.70 -12.03 18.69
CA ASP A 284 4.76 -12.96 19.13
C ASP A 284 4.59 -13.31 20.63
N PRO A 285 4.88 -14.54 21.08
CA PRO A 285 4.92 -14.89 22.51
C PRO A 285 5.79 -13.94 23.34
N LYS A 286 6.83 -13.38 22.73
CA LYS A 286 7.79 -12.44 23.34
C LYS A 286 7.46 -10.96 23.07
N LEU A 287 6.26 -10.64 22.58
CA LEU A 287 5.87 -9.26 22.25
C LEU A 287 6.17 -8.26 23.39
N PHE A 288 5.94 -8.67 24.65
CA PHE A 288 6.10 -7.85 25.84
C PHE A 288 7.34 -8.18 26.68
N ASP A 289 8.27 -8.99 26.17
CA ASP A 289 9.45 -9.44 26.91
C ASP A 289 10.37 -8.30 27.40
N PHE A 290 10.24 -7.11 26.82
CA PHE A 290 10.88 -5.89 27.30
C PHE A 290 10.29 -5.38 28.61
N TYR A 291 8.97 -5.51 28.80
CA TYR A 291 8.24 -5.09 30.00
C TYR A 291 8.18 -6.21 31.05
N VAL A 292 7.80 -7.41 30.61
CA VAL A 292 7.64 -8.58 31.49
C VAL A 292 7.84 -9.85 30.69
N LYS A 293 8.72 -10.74 31.18
CA LYS A 293 8.97 -12.04 30.56
C LYS A 293 7.77 -12.97 30.66
N ASP A 294 7.59 -13.81 29.64
CA ASP A 294 6.55 -14.82 29.57
C ASP A 294 5.15 -14.23 29.82
N ALA A 295 4.86 -13.10 29.15
CA ALA A 295 3.61 -12.37 29.29
C ALA A 295 2.41 -13.18 28.76
N PHE A 296 2.62 -13.95 27.69
CA PHE A 296 1.57 -14.71 27.00
C PHE A 296 1.60 -16.21 27.30
N THR A 297 1.28 -16.59 28.53
CA THR A 297 1.22 -18.01 28.93
C THR A 297 0.08 -18.79 28.26
N ASN A 298 -0.94 -18.10 27.76
CA ASN A 298 -2.11 -18.69 27.11
C ASN A 298 -2.15 -18.39 25.61
N PHE A 299 -0.98 -18.33 24.97
CA PHE A 299 -0.83 -17.86 23.60
C PHE A 299 -1.78 -18.56 22.60
N SER A 300 -1.98 -19.86 22.74
CA SER A 300 -2.80 -20.70 21.85
C SER A 300 -4.31 -20.45 21.93
N ASN A 301 -4.79 -19.63 22.86
CA ASN A 301 -6.22 -19.30 22.99
C ASN A 301 -6.77 -18.49 21.80
N THR A 302 -5.93 -17.90 20.98
CA THR A 302 -6.34 -17.06 19.86
C THR A 302 -5.43 -17.32 18.66
N PRO A 303 -5.97 -17.52 17.45
CA PRO A 303 -5.15 -17.69 16.25
C PRO A 303 -4.33 -16.45 15.90
N ASN A 304 -3.24 -16.63 15.15
CA ASN A 304 -2.47 -15.54 14.55
C ASN A 304 -2.94 -15.23 13.13
N TRP A 305 -3.41 -16.25 12.41
CA TRP A 305 -4.13 -16.10 11.16
C TRP A 305 -5.61 -15.88 11.46
N LYS A 306 -6.08 -14.65 11.27
CA LYS A 306 -7.45 -14.25 11.61
C LYS A 306 -8.22 -13.75 10.40
N ARG A 307 -9.55 -13.72 10.50
CA ARG A 307 -10.43 -13.10 9.49
C ARG A 307 -9.88 -11.70 9.16
N THR A 308 -9.74 -11.43 7.87
CA THR A 308 -9.29 -10.12 7.38
C THR A 308 -10.35 -9.45 6.50
N SER A 309 -10.37 -8.12 6.55
CA SER A 309 -11.11 -7.25 5.65
C SER A 309 -10.09 -6.44 4.86
N PRO A 310 -9.45 -7.02 3.83
CA PRO A 310 -8.53 -6.25 3.02
C PRO A 310 -9.31 -5.17 2.27
N HIS A 311 -8.69 -4.01 2.14
CA HIS A 311 -9.29 -2.86 1.47
C HIS A 311 -8.75 -2.77 0.04
N ASN A 312 -8.78 -3.88 -0.68
CA ASN A 312 -8.22 -4.01 -2.03
C ASN A 312 -9.21 -4.73 -2.97
N ILE A 313 -10.50 -4.54 -2.73
CA ILE A 313 -11.57 -5.26 -3.40
C ILE A 313 -11.57 -4.96 -4.89
N GLN A 314 -11.75 -5.99 -5.70
CA GLN A 314 -11.83 -5.95 -7.15
C GLN A 314 -13.05 -6.72 -7.62
N ARG A 315 -13.76 -6.19 -8.62
CA ARG A 315 -14.89 -6.90 -9.23
C ARG A 315 -14.47 -8.22 -9.88
N LYS A 316 -13.27 -8.26 -10.45
CA LYS A 316 -12.63 -9.45 -11.03
C LYS A 316 -11.18 -9.50 -10.58
N THR A 317 -10.82 -10.62 -9.97
CA THR A 317 -9.46 -10.96 -9.54
C THR A 317 -8.93 -12.14 -10.33
N TRP A 318 -7.63 -12.43 -10.21
CA TRP A 318 -7.04 -13.63 -10.80
C TRP A 318 -7.74 -14.92 -10.36
N GLN A 319 -8.17 -15.00 -9.10
CA GLN A 319 -8.92 -16.12 -8.54
C GLN A 319 -10.22 -16.37 -9.32
N THR A 320 -10.90 -15.30 -9.75
CA THR A 320 -12.13 -15.40 -10.56
C THR A 320 -11.88 -15.66 -12.05
N ALA A 321 -10.64 -15.56 -12.53
CA ALA A 321 -10.30 -15.77 -13.93
C ALA A 321 -10.53 -17.23 -14.37
N ASN A 322 -10.30 -18.18 -13.47
CA ASN A 322 -10.47 -19.60 -13.73
C ASN A 322 -10.78 -20.35 -12.43
N CYS A 323 -11.72 -21.32 -12.46
CA CYS A 323 -12.04 -22.10 -11.25
C CYS A 323 -10.81 -22.78 -10.64
N ASN A 324 -9.83 -23.20 -11.47
CA ASN A 324 -8.63 -23.90 -11.02
C ASN A 324 -7.53 -22.98 -10.47
N ASN A 325 -7.72 -21.65 -10.51
CA ASN A 325 -6.84 -20.73 -9.78
C ASN A 325 -7.05 -20.88 -8.26
N CYS A 326 -8.21 -21.42 -7.84
CA CYS A 326 -8.46 -21.85 -6.45
C CYS A 326 -8.59 -23.37 -6.33
N HIS A 327 -9.35 -24.03 -7.20
CA HIS A 327 -9.61 -25.47 -7.12
C HIS A 327 -8.38 -26.30 -7.49
N GLY A 328 -7.89 -27.09 -6.55
CA GLY A 328 -6.65 -27.87 -6.68
C GLY A 328 -5.39 -27.05 -6.47
N ASN A 329 -5.50 -25.78 -6.10
CA ASN A 329 -4.36 -24.92 -5.77
C ASN A 329 -4.11 -24.96 -4.26
N ARG A 330 -3.22 -25.85 -3.80
CA ARG A 330 -2.93 -26.02 -2.37
C ARG A 330 -2.33 -24.75 -1.74
N GLU A 331 -1.51 -24.01 -2.47
CA GLU A 331 -0.77 -22.85 -1.96
C GLU A 331 -1.68 -21.70 -1.49
N LEU A 332 -2.91 -21.62 -2.03
CA LEU A 332 -3.87 -20.58 -1.66
C LEU A 332 -4.57 -20.85 -0.31
N PHE A 333 -4.53 -22.09 0.19
CA PHE A 333 -5.15 -22.46 1.47
C PHE A 333 -4.10 -22.48 2.57
N LEU A 334 -4.45 -22.04 3.77
CA LEU A 334 -3.53 -22.04 4.91
C LEU A 334 -3.11 -23.48 5.25
N ASP A 335 -1.80 -23.73 5.25
CA ASP A 335 -1.17 -25.00 5.63
C ASP A 335 -0.34 -24.84 6.91
N THR A 336 -0.04 -25.96 7.57
CA THR A 336 0.88 -25.96 8.71
C THR A 336 2.29 -25.47 8.33
N LYS A 337 2.75 -25.68 7.08
CA LYS A 337 4.04 -25.14 6.59
C LYS A 337 4.08 -23.62 6.49
N ASP A 338 2.91 -22.96 6.48
CA ASP A 338 2.81 -21.50 6.44
C ASP A 338 2.91 -20.89 7.86
N LEU A 339 2.97 -21.72 8.90
CA LEU A 339 2.96 -21.29 10.30
C LEU A 339 4.37 -21.28 10.90
N LEU A 340 4.61 -20.35 11.82
CA LEU A 340 5.76 -20.45 12.71
C LEU A 340 5.52 -21.55 13.76
N ASP A 341 6.59 -22.17 14.26
CA ASP A 341 6.49 -23.33 15.16
C ASP A 341 5.59 -23.07 16.39
N TYR A 342 5.71 -21.88 16.99
CA TYR A 342 4.93 -21.50 18.17
C TYR A 342 3.44 -21.19 17.87
N GLU A 343 3.06 -21.10 16.60
CA GLU A 343 1.72 -20.73 16.15
C GLU A 343 0.86 -21.92 15.75
N ILE A 344 1.45 -23.12 15.63
CA ILE A 344 0.79 -24.32 15.10
C ILE A 344 -0.46 -24.65 15.93
N GLU A 345 -0.35 -24.65 17.26
CA GLU A 345 -1.48 -24.95 18.15
C GLU A 345 -2.56 -23.87 18.05
N ALA A 346 -2.18 -22.59 18.12
CA ALA A 346 -3.08 -21.44 18.05
C ALA A 346 -3.93 -21.42 16.76
N ASN A 347 -3.36 -21.88 15.64
CA ASN A 347 -3.99 -21.85 14.33
C ASN A 347 -4.61 -23.20 13.90
N ALA A 348 -4.60 -24.23 14.74
CA ALA A 348 -5.10 -25.56 14.39
C ALA A 348 -6.55 -25.57 13.86
N LYS A 349 -7.39 -24.62 14.32
CA LYS A 349 -8.78 -24.46 13.87
C LYS A 349 -8.92 -23.70 12.54
N VAL A 350 -7.88 -22.99 12.11
CA VAL A 350 -7.87 -22.13 10.92
C VAL A 350 -7.24 -22.84 9.72
N VAL A 351 -6.27 -23.72 9.95
CA VAL A 351 -5.59 -24.51 8.91
C VAL A 351 -6.59 -25.35 8.10
N VAL A 352 -6.36 -25.42 6.79
CA VAL A 352 -7.19 -26.20 5.87
C VAL A 352 -6.45 -27.51 5.54
N PRO A 353 -6.89 -28.67 6.07
CA PRO A 353 -6.27 -29.96 5.71
C PRO A 353 -6.50 -30.29 4.23
N ASP A 354 -5.61 -31.09 3.64
CA ASP A 354 -5.62 -31.43 2.20
C ASP A 354 -6.95 -32.01 1.72
N ASN A 355 -7.62 -32.83 2.54
CA ASN A 355 -8.92 -33.40 2.22
C ASN A 355 -10.07 -32.36 2.17
N LYS A 356 -9.84 -31.15 2.69
CA LYS A 356 -10.74 -30.00 2.62
C LYS A 356 -10.33 -29.01 1.52
N VAL A 357 -9.24 -29.22 0.80
CA VAL A 357 -8.92 -28.43 -0.39
C VAL A 357 -9.84 -28.87 -1.54
N PRO A 358 -10.58 -27.95 -2.19
CA PRO A 358 -11.46 -28.32 -3.30
C PRO A 358 -10.68 -28.93 -4.45
N LYS A 359 -11.14 -30.07 -4.98
CA LYS A 359 -10.50 -30.72 -6.13
C LYS A 359 -10.58 -29.86 -7.39
N LYS A 360 -9.54 -29.96 -8.21
CA LYS A 360 -9.46 -29.35 -9.55
C LYS A 360 -10.69 -29.67 -10.39
N ARG A 361 -11.24 -28.67 -11.06
CA ARG A 361 -12.40 -28.80 -11.94
C ARG A 361 -11.95 -29.30 -13.31
N LYS A 362 -12.64 -30.33 -13.81
CA LYS A 362 -12.38 -30.94 -15.14
C LYS A 362 -12.77 -30.04 -16.30
N LYS A 363 -13.84 -29.25 -16.14
CA LYS A 363 -14.35 -28.30 -17.14
C LYS A 363 -14.20 -26.89 -16.58
N VAL A 364 -13.36 -26.09 -17.21
CA VAL A 364 -13.14 -24.67 -16.89
C VAL A 364 -13.13 -23.85 -18.17
N MET A 365 -13.46 -22.57 -18.05
CA MET A 365 -13.34 -21.65 -19.19
C MET A 365 -11.86 -21.43 -19.53
N PRO A 366 -11.49 -21.36 -20.82
CA PRO A 366 -10.13 -21.02 -21.20
C PRO A 366 -9.83 -19.57 -20.83
N LEU A 367 -8.64 -19.31 -20.29
CA LEU A 367 -8.19 -17.96 -19.91
C LEU A 367 -7.99 -17.05 -21.13
N ASN A 368 -7.68 -17.62 -22.29
CA ASN A 368 -7.40 -16.89 -23.53
C ASN A 368 -6.35 -15.78 -23.32
N ILE A 369 -5.29 -16.12 -22.57
CA ILE A 369 -4.10 -15.28 -22.36
C ILE A 369 -2.96 -15.91 -23.15
N ASP A 370 -2.32 -15.09 -23.97
CA ASP A 370 -1.20 -15.49 -24.80
C ASP A 370 0.09 -14.99 -24.17
N THR A 371 0.90 -15.90 -23.64
CA THR A 371 2.21 -15.60 -23.05
C THR A 371 3.35 -15.83 -24.04
N SER A 372 3.09 -16.19 -25.30
CA SER A 372 4.15 -16.54 -26.26
C SER A 372 5.05 -15.36 -26.63
N LYS A 373 4.57 -14.13 -26.43
CA LYS A 373 5.30 -12.88 -26.67
C LYS A 373 6.07 -12.36 -25.44
N VAL A 374 5.96 -13.02 -24.29
CA VAL A 374 6.69 -12.61 -23.07
C VAL A 374 8.19 -12.73 -23.33
N ARG A 375 8.91 -11.64 -23.10
CA ARG A 375 10.35 -11.50 -23.38
C ARG A 375 11.17 -11.96 -22.19
N HIS A 376 11.23 -13.28 -21.99
CA HIS A 376 11.93 -13.88 -20.85
C HIS A 376 13.43 -13.53 -20.76
N ASN A 377 14.06 -13.11 -21.86
CA ASN A 377 15.45 -12.63 -21.88
C ASN A 377 15.64 -11.26 -21.19
N MET A 378 14.58 -10.49 -20.98
CA MET A 378 14.64 -9.21 -20.24
C MET A 378 14.68 -9.41 -18.71
N VAL A 379 14.69 -10.65 -18.22
CA VAL A 379 14.68 -10.96 -16.78
C VAL A 379 15.68 -12.07 -16.50
N VAL A 380 16.49 -11.89 -15.47
CA VAL A 380 17.40 -12.91 -14.94
C VAL A 380 17.10 -13.14 -13.46
N ASP A 381 17.36 -14.35 -12.97
CA ASP A 381 17.26 -14.65 -11.55
C ASP A 381 18.63 -14.50 -10.85
N ALA A 382 18.62 -14.50 -9.52
CA ALA A 382 19.84 -14.38 -8.71
C ALA A 382 20.88 -15.47 -9.03
N LYS A 383 20.42 -16.68 -9.36
CA LYS A 383 21.33 -17.79 -9.71
C LYS A 383 22.04 -17.53 -11.03
N TRP A 384 21.31 -17.10 -12.05
CA TRP A 384 21.90 -16.73 -13.33
C TRP A 384 22.94 -15.64 -13.14
N LEU A 385 22.63 -14.60 -12.38
CA LEU A 385 23.59 -13.50 -12.17
C LEU A 385 24.83 -14.02 -11.45
N HIS A 386 24.67 -14.78 -10.36
CA HIS A 386 25.78 -15.38 -9.63
C HIS A 386 26.71 -16.22 -10.53
N ASP A 387 26.14 -17.03 -11.43
CA ASP A 387 26.91 -17.89 -12.35
C ASP A 387 27.57 -17.12 -13.52
N ASN A 388 27.23 -15.84 -13.69
CA ASN A 388 27.71 -14.97 -14.78
C ASN A 388 28.50 -13.74 -14.31
N ILE A 389 28.60 -13.49 -13.01
CA ILE A 389 29.45 -12.43 -12.45
C ILE A 389 30.89 -12.57 -12.97
N GLY A 390 31.46 -11.46 -13.40
CA GLY A 390 32.84 -11.39 -13.91
C GLY A 390 33.04 -11.93 -15.34
N LYS A 391 32.00 -12.46 -16.00
CA LYS A 391 32.10 -12.82 -17.43
C LYS A 391 32.24 -11.56 -18.27
N LYS A 392 33.09 -11.63 -19.29
CA LYS A 392 33.29 -10.53 -20.24
C LYS A 392 31.96 -10.15 -20.90
N GLY A 393 31.63 -8.86 -20.86
CA GLY A 393 30.40 -8.31 -21.44
C GLY A 393 29.17 -8.44 -20.55
N VAL A 394 29.28 -8.91 -19.30
CA VAL A 394 28.19 -8.83 -18.31
C VAL A 394 28.50 -7.68 -17.36
N LYS A 395 27.58 -6.72 -17.29
CA LYS A 395 27.67 -5.55 -16.41
C LYS A 395 26.49 -5.53 -15.45
N ILE A 396 26.72 -5.00 -14.25
CA ILE A 396 25.72 -4.98 -13.19
C ILE A 396 25.52 -3.53 -12.77
N VAL A 397 24.27 -3.10 -12.69
CA VAL A 397 23.90 -1.74 -12.32
C VAL A 397 23.00 -1.80 -11.09
N ASP A 398 23.40 -1.07 -10.05
CA ASP A 398 22.62 -0.86 -8.84
C ASP A 398 21.90 0.50 -8.90
N ALA A 399 20.57 0.47 -8.93
CA ALA A 399 19.74 1.66 -9.02
C ALA A 399 19.16 2.12 -7.67
N ARG A 400 19.69 1.67 -6.53
CA ARG A 400 19.17 1.99 -5.17
C ARG A 400 19.64 3.35 -4.63
N GLY A 401 20.65 3.96 -5.24
CA GLY A 401 21.32 5.16 -4.75
C GLY A 401 22.54 4.87 -3.88
N GLU A 402 23.33 5.91 -3.63
CA GLU A 402 24.66 5.84 -2.98
C GLU A 402 24.59 5.21 -1.57
N GLY A 403 23.72 5.72 -0.70
CA GLY A 403 23.65 5.24 0.69
C GLY A 403 23.35 3.74 0.85
N PRO A 404 22.37 3.16 0.14
CA PRO A 404 22.16 1.70 0.12
C PRO A 404 23.29 0.92 -0.57
N TYR A 405 23.90 1.48 -1.62
CA TYR A 405 25.00 0.85 -2.36
C TYR A 405 26.24 0.68 -1.48
N GLU A 406 26.65 1.73 -0.76
CA GLU A 406 27.80 1.72 0.16
C GLU A 406 27.64 0.74 1.34
N LYS A 407 26.40 0.51 1.79
CA LYS A 407 26.11 -0.46 2.85
C LYS A 407 26.25 -1.92 2.40
N GLY A 408 26.34 -2.15 1.10
CA GLY A 408 26.49 -3.47 0.51
C GLY A 408 25.73 -3.58 -0.81
N HIS A 409 26.40 -4.07 -1.84
CA HIS A 409 25.91 -4.22 -3.22
C HIS A 409 26.34 -5.58 -3.81
N ILE A 410 25.80 -5.95 -4.97
CA ILE A 410 26.25 -7.14 -5.71
C ILE A 410 27.65 -6.88 -6.27
N LYS A 411 28.60 -7.79 -6.03
CA LYS A 411 30.00 -7.63 -6.44
C LYS A 411 30.15 -7.21 -7.90
N GLY A 412 30.87 -6.10 -8.13
CA GLY A 412 31.13 -5.54 -9.46
C GLY A 412 29.98 -4.70 -10.04
N ALA A 413 28.93 -4.42 -9.26
CA ALA A 413 27.90 -3.47 -9.65
C ALA A 413 28.42 -2.03 -9.64
N VAL A 414 27.95 -1.21 -10.58
CA VAL A 414 28.18 0.24 -10.59
C VAL A 414 26.90 0.97 -10.17
N PRO A 415 26.98 2.07 -9.41
CA PRO A 415 25.80 2.82 -9.00
C PRO A 415 25.25 3.67 -10.16
N LEU A 416 23.96 3.55 -10.43
CA LEU A 416 23.26 4.44 -11.37
C LEU A 416 21.89 4.82 -10.81
N ASP A 417 21.87 5.89 -10.03
CA ASP A 417 20.67 6.39 -9.38
C ASP A 417 19.84 7.26 -10.35
N PRO A 418 18.53 7.01 -10.48
CA PRO A 418 17.67 7.81 -11.35
C PRO A 418 17.71 9.31 -11.06
N ILE A 419 17.93 9.74 -9.81
CA ILE A 419 17.87 11.14 -9.36
C ILE A 419 19.27 11.74 -9.27
N GLN A 420 20.22 11.03 -8.66
CA GLN A 420 21.51 11.59 -8.25
C GLN A 420 22.61 11.44 -9.31
N SER A 421 22.48 10.50 -10.24
CA SER A 421 23.52 10.26 -11.27
C SER A 421 23.45 11.22 -12.46
N GLY A 422 22.77 12.37 -12.34
CA GLY A 422 22.78 13.40 -13.38
C GLY A 422 22.00 13.06 -14.66
N LEU A 423 21.25 11.95 -14.72
CA LEU A 423 20.49 11.53 -15.91
C LEU A 423 19.32 12.46 -16.28
N ARG A 424 18.96 13.39 -15.39
CA ARG A 424 17.76 14.22 -15.50
C ARG A 424 18.03 15.67 -15.10
N HIS A 425 17.27 16.57 -15.69
CA HIS A 425 17.25 17.98 -15.31
C HIS A 425 16.86 18.15 -13.83
N SER A 426 17.46 19.16 -13.19
CA SER A 426 17.15 19.54 -11.82
C SER A 426 15.71 20.09 -11.70
N TRP A 427 15.21 20.21 -10.47
CA TRP A 427 13.86 20.76 -10.23
C TRP A 427 13.71 22.23 -10.61
N ASP A 428 14.81 22.98 -10.69
CA ASP A 428 14.82 24.42 -10.97
C ASP A 428 14.98 24.73 -12.48
N ASP A 429 15.01 23.69 -13.31
CA ASP A 429 15.11 23.79 -14.78
C ASP A 429 13.73 24.00 -15.44
N ASP A 430 13.71 24.39 -16.72
CA ASP A 430 12.51 24.51 -17.55
C ASP A 430 11.84 23.13 -17.79
N PHE A 431 12.62 22.05 -17.72
CA PHE A 431 12.17 20.67 -17.92
C PHE A 431 12.37 19.79 -16.69
N PRO A 432 11.79 20.14 -15.53
CA PRO A 432 12.18 19.54 -14.25
C PRO A 432 11.97 18.03 -14.24
N MET A 433 13.03 17.29 -13.88
CA MET A 433 13.05 15.83 -13.79
C MET A 433 12.77 15.08 -15.10
N GLN A 434 12.88 15.72 -16.26
CA GLN A 434 12.94 15.05 -17.57
C GLN A 434 14.38 14.62 -17.87
N LEU A 435 14.57 13.68 -18.80
CA LEU A 435 15.91 13.31 -19.27
C LEU A 435 16.65 14.54 -19.82
N ILE A 436 17.95 14.58 -19.56
CA ILE A 436 18.85 15.58 -20.14
C ILE A 436 19.07 15.35 -21.63
N ALA A 437 19.86 16.23 -22.27
CA ALA A 437 20.20 16.10 -23.68
C ALA A 437 20.86 14.76 -24.02
N ASP A 438 20.49 14.19 -25.16
CA ASP A 438 20.89 12.85 -25.63
C ASP A 438 22.39 12.57 -25.55
N ASN A 439 23.22 13.54 -25.91
CA ASN A 439 24.68 13.40 -25.90
C ASN A 439 25.24 13.33 -24.48
N GLU A 440 24.75 14.17 -23.58
CA GLU A 440 25.16 14.20 -22.18
C GLU A 440 24.70 12.92 -21.46
N LEU A 441 23.48 12.46 -21.76
CA LEU A 441 22.95 11.20 -21.23
C LEU A 441 23.84 10.00 -21.60
N ILE A 442 24.25 9.92 -22.87
CA ILE A 442 25.12 8.85 -23.38
C ILE A 442 26.51 8.90 -22.73
N GLU A 443 27.04 10.10 -22.50
CA GLU A 443 28.34 10.33 -21.85
C GLU A 443 28.32 9.80 -20.40
N ILE A 444 27.33 10.20 -19.60
CA ILE A 444 27.15 9.75 -18.20
C ILE A 444 27.06 8.22 -18.10
N ILE A 445 26.36 7.56 -19.03
CA ILE A 445 26.25 6.09 -19.05
C ILE A 445 27.63 5.46 -19.35
N GLY A 446 28.41 6.07 -20.24
CA GLY A 446 29.77 5.63 -20.58
C GLY A 446 30.79 5.79 -19.45
N GLU A 447 30.66 6.85 -18.64
CA GLU A 447 31.45 7.08 -17.41
C GLU A 447 31.31 5.93 -16.41
N GLN A 448 30.17 5.24 -16.39
CA GLN A 448 29.96 4.04 -15.57
C GLN A 448 30.58 2.76 -16.15
N GLY A 449 31.38 2.88 -17.22
CA GLY A 449 32.06 1.75 -17.85
C GLY A 449 31.12 0.77 -18.55
N LEU A 450 29.97 1.26 -19.00
CA LEU A 450 28.93 0.51 -19.71
C LEU A 450 29.04 0.73 -21.22
N LYS A 451 28.75 -0.31 -22.01
CA LYS A 451 28.65 -0.25 -23.48
C LYS A 451 27.28 -0.72 -23.94
N ALA A 452 26.83 -0.21 -25.08
CA ALA A 452 25.52 -0.55 -25.65
C ALA A 452 25.39 -2.03 -26.07
N ASP A 453 26.52 -2.72 -26.30
CA ASP A 453 26.60 -4.15 -26.62
C ASP A 453 26.86 -5.06 -25.40
N ASP A 454 27.03 -4.50 -24.20
CA ASP A 454 27.08 -5.26 -22.96
C ASP A 454 25.72 -5.93 -22.68
N HIS A 455 25.75 -7.06 -21.97
CA HIS A 455 24.60 -7.56 -21.22
C HIS A 455 24.53 -6.83 -19.88
N ILE A 456 23.66 -5.84 -19.80
CA ILE A 456 23.51 -5.01 -18.61
C ILE A 456 22.38 -5.57 -17.73
N VAL A 457 22.71 -6.01 -16.53
CA VAL A 457 21.74 -6.46 -15.51
C VAL A 457 21.51 -5.35 -14.51
N VAL A 458 20.27 -4.88 -14.42
CA VAL A 458 19.87 -3.78 -13.54
C VAL A 458 19.04 -4.32 -12.38
N TYR A 459 19.33 -3.87 -11.18
CA TYR A 459 18.56 -4.22 -9.99
C TYR A 459 18.34 -3.01 -9.08
N ASP A 460 17.34 -3.14 -8.23
CA ASP A 460 17.07 -2.22 -7.13
C ASP A 460 16.47 -2.99 -5.94
N LYS A 461 15.64 -2.33 -5.13
CA LYS A 461 14.92 -2.96 -4.02
C LYS A 461 13.52 -3.48 -4.39
N ASP A 462 12.76 -2.73 -5.18
CA ASP A 462 11.31 -2.91 -5.34
C ASP A 462 10.79 -2.74 -6.78
N GLY A 463 11.70 -2.71 -7.77
CA GLY A 463 11.42 -2.55 -9.20
C GLY A 463 11.22 -1.10 -9.65
N LYS A 464 11.10 -0.13 -8.73
CA LYS A 464 10.78 1.27 -9.06
C LYS A 464 11.87 2.02 -9.81
N ASN A 465 13.13 1.75 -9.52
CA ASN A 465 14.28 2.45 -10.10
C ASN A 465 14.90 1.64 -11.22
N ALA A 466 15.01 0.32 -11.05
CA ALA A 466 15.63 -0.54 -12.04
C ALA A 466 14.89 -0.49 -13.39
N GLY A 467 13.56 -0.53 -13.39
CA GLY A 467 12.78 -0.43 -14.63
C GLY A 467 12.95 0.92 -15.34
N PHE A 468 13.11 2.02 -14.60
CA PHE A 468 13.45 3.33 -15.16
C PHE A 468 14.82 3.32 -15.82
N ILE A 469 15.84 2.78 -15.14
CA ILE A 469 17.19 2.68 -15.70
C ILE A 469 17.20 1.78 -16.95
N ILE A 470 16.42 0.69 -16.98
CA ILE A 470 16.27 -0.13 -18.18
C ILE A 470 15.68 0.68 -19.33
N TRP A 471 14.66 1.51 -19.08
CA TRP A 471 14.12 2.42 -20.09
C TRP A 471 15.18 3.41 -20.60
N VAL A 472 15.96 4.03 -19.70
CA VAL A 472 17.04 4.95 -20.08
C VAL A 472 18.10 4.26 -20.93
N LEU A 473 18.51 3.04 -20.57
CA LEU A 473 19.47 2.25 -21.32
C LEU A 473 18.95 1.85 -22.70
N GLU A 474 17.70 1.36 -22.81
CA GLU A 474 17.07 1.07 -24.11
C GLU A 474 16.88 2.35 -24.95
N TYR A 475 16.55 3.49 -24.30
CA TYR A 475 16.48 4.80 -24.94
C TYR A 475 17.83 5.23 -25.50
N ALA A 476 18.93 5.08 -24.74
CA ALA A 476 20.28 5.40 -25.18
C ALA A 476 20.82 4.42 -26.26
N GLY A 477 20.16 3.28 -26.47
CA GLY A 477 20.47 2.32 -27.53
C GLY A 477 21.06 0.98 -27.07
N ALA A 478 21.05 0.67 -25.77
CA ALA A 478 21.36 -0.68 -25.30
C ALA A 478 20.32 -1.69 -25.83
N THR A 479 20.77 -2.86 -26.23
CA THR A 479 19.90 -3.89 -26.84
C THR A 479 19.76 -5.15 -25.99
N ASN A 480 20.62 -5.33 -24.98
CA ASN A 480 20.64 -6.52 -24.12
C ASN A 480 20.63 -6.11 -22.63
N VAL A 481 19.46 -5.66 -22.17
CA VAL A 481 19.26 -5.23 -20.79
C VAL A 481 18.30 -6.19 -20.08
N SER A 482 18.65 -6.60 -18.87
CA SER A 482 17.81 -7.48 -18.04
C SER A 482 17.55 -6.89 -16.67
N TYR A 483 16.37 -7.12 -16.14
CA TYR A 483 16.02 -6.90 -14.74
C TYR A 483 16.44 -8.11 -13.89
N LEU A 484 16.99 -7.89 -12.71
CA LEU A 484 17.19 -8.93 -11.71
C LEU A 484 15.90 -9.16 -10.91
N ASP A 485 15.24 -10.30 -11.12
CA ASP A 485 13.99 -10.65 -10.44
C ASP A 485 14.18 -10.73 -8.92
N GLY A 486 13.39 -9.94 -8.18
CA GLY A 486 13.51 -9.80 -6.72
C GLY A 486 14.61 -8.85 -6.24
N GLY A 487 15.39 -8.26 -7.16
CA GLY A 487 16.40 -7.26 -6.84
C GLY A 487 17.41 -7.72 -5.78
N ILE A 488 17.82 -6.80 -4.91
CA ILE A 488 18.78 -7.10 -3.83
C ILE A 488 18.21 -8.03 -2.75
N GLU A 489 16.91 -7.94 -2.48
CA GLU A 489 16.25 -8.80 -1.48
C GLU A 489 16.23 -10.25 -1.97
N GLY A 490 15.89 -10.47 -3.25
CA GLY A 490 15.95 -11.78 -3.89
C GLY A 490 17.37 -12.36 -3.96
N TRP A 491 18.38 -11.50 -4.17
CA TRP A 491 19.79 -11.91 -4.07
C TRP A 491 20.16 -12.42 -2.68
N HIS A 492 19.73 -11.69 -1.64
CA HIS A 492 19.95 -12.07 -0.25
C HIS A 492 19.17 -13.33 0.15
N GLU A 493 17.90 -13.44 -0.22
CA GLU A 493 17.05 -14.62 0.04
C GLU A 493 17.57 -15.88 -0.66
N ALA A 494 18.27 -15.73 -1.80
CA ALA A 494 18.96 -16.83 -2.47
C ALA A 494 20.26 -17.28 -1.76
N GLY A 495 20.67 -16.59 -0.70
CA GLY A 495 21.84 -16.94 0.11
C GLY A 495 23.18 -16.46 -0.46
N TYR A 496 23.16 -15.53 -1.43
CA TYR A 496 24.38 -14.98 -2.00
C TYR A 496 24.93 -13.79 -1.20
N HIS A 497 26.25 -13.66 -1.20
CA HIS A 497 26.93 -12.61 -0.45
C HIS A 497 26.85 -11.25 -1.15
N MET A 498 26.73 -10.18 -0.37
CA MET A 498 26.96 -8.81 -0.83
C MET A 498 28.44 -8.45 -0.68
N SER A 499 28.85 -7.41 -1.39
CA SER A 499 30.17 -6.79 -1.40
C SER A 499 30.07 -5.36 -0.90
N ASP A 500 31.10 -4.88 -0.20
CA ASP A 500 31.34 -3.48 0.14
C ASP A 500 32.59 -2.93 -0.59
N GLU A 501 33.18 -3.72 -1.51
CA GLU A 501 34.30 -3.31 -2.35
C GLU A 501 33.92 -2.10 -3.22
N GLU A 502 34.72 -1.03 -3.15
CA GLU A 502 34.58 0.12 -4.06
C GLU A 502 34.85 -0.32 -5.50
N VAL A 503 33.93 0.05 -6.40
CA VAL A 503 34.04 -0.24 -7.84
C VAL A 503 34.32 1.07 -8.55
N GLU A 504 35.54 1.19 -9.07
CA GLU A 504 35.95 2.30 -9.94
C GLU A 504 35.72 1.91 -11.40
N PRO A 505 34.66 2.39 -12.07
CA PRO A 505 34.42 2.08 -13.47
C PRO A 505 35.51 2.70 -14.35
N GLU A 506 36.02 1.91 -15.31
CA GLU A 506 36.83 2.46 -16.39
C GLU A 506 35.88 3.11 -17.41
N GLU A 507 35.95 4.43 -17.55
CA GLU A 507 35.16 5.20 -18.52
C GLU A 507 35.34 4.65 -19.95
N VAL A 508 34.24 4.49 -20.65
CA VAL A 508 34.23 4.03 -22.05
C VAL A 508 33.22 4.83 -22.87
N ALA A 509 33.43 4.89 -24.18
CA ALA A 509 32.36 5.31 -25.08
C ALA A 509 31.21 4.27 -25.04
N PHE A 510 30.02 4.69 -24.62
CA PHE A 510 28.85 3.80 -24.57
C PHE A 510 28.50 3.23 -25.94
N GLY A 511 28.61 4.04 -27.01
CA GLY A 511 28.46 3.58 -28.40
C GLY A 511 27.02 3.29 -28.85
N GLY A 512 26.02 3.69 -28.05
CA GLY A 512 24.60 3.61 -28.39
C GLY A 512 24.12 4.73 -29.32
N THR A 513 22.93 4.57 -29.88
CA THR A 513 22.21 5.62 -30.62
C THR A 513 20.83 5.75 -30.01
N VAL A 514 20.43 6.98 -29.69
CA VAL A 514 19.15 7.24 -29.06
C VAL A 514 17.97 6.76 -29.90
N ASN A 515 16.96 6.19 -29.25
CA ASN A 515 15.71 5.78 -29.87
C ASN A 515 14.55 6.68 -29.40
N PRO A 516 14.22 7.76 -30.15
CA PRO A 516 13.15 8.67 -29.77
C PRO A 516 11.77 7.98 -29.74
N GLY A 517 11.61 6.79 -30.33
CA GLY A 517 10.38 6.01 -30.27
C GLY A 517 10.00 5.52 -28.87
N PHE A 518 10.91 5.56 -27.89
CA PHE A 518 10.64 5.15 -26.51
C PHE A 518 10.19 6.28 -25.59
N THR A 519 10.11 7.52 -26.09
CA THR A 519 9.63 8.69 -25.33
C THR A 519 8.58 9.46 -26.13
N VAL A 520 7.69 10.17 -25.44
CA VAL A 520 6.68 11.06 -26.02
C VAL A 520 6.52 12.31 -25.16
N ASP A 521 6.18 13.42 -25.81
CA ASP A 521 5.91 14.71 -25.18
C ASP A 521 4.41 14.94 -24.90
N ASN A 522 4.10 16.09 -24.30
CA ASN A 522 2.72 16.52 -24.05
C ASN A 522 1.91 16.65 -25.35
N ASP A 523 2.52 17.09 -26.46
CA ASP A 523 1.83 17.31 -27.74
C ASP A 523 1.32 15.98 -28.30
N TYR A 524 2.17 14.95 -28.29
CA TYR A 524 1.79 13.60 -28.67
C TYR A 524 0.68 13.02 -27.76
N VAL A 525 0.78 13.24 -26.45
CA VAL A 525 -0.26 12.81 -25.50
C VAL A 525 -1.59 13.47 -25.81
N ARG A 526 -1.62 14.80 -26.00
CA ARG A 526 -2.84 15.55 -26.34
C ARG A 526 -3.45 15.08 -27.65
N ALA A 527 -2.64 14.85 -28.67
CA ALA A 527 -3.09 14.38 -29.97
C ALA A 527 -3.73 12.97 -29.94
N ASN A 528 -3.51 12.20 -28.87
CA ASN A 528 -3.96 10.81 -28.75
C ASN A 528 -4.96 10.55 -27.62
N LEU A 529 -5.49 11.57 -26.94
CA LEU A 529 -6.46 11.38 -25.85
C LEU A 529 -7.71 10.60 -26.28
N ASP A 530 -8.17 10.82 -27.51
CA ASP A 530 -9.36 10.16 -28.07
C ASP A 530 -9.03 8.92 -28.93
N ASN A 531 -7.75 8.55 -29.03
CA ASN A 531 -7.31 7.43 -29.85
C ASN A 531 -7.48 6.10 -29.10
N ASN A 532 -8.48 5.31 -29.49
CA ASN A 532 -8.78 4.02 -28.86
C ASN A 532 -7.65 2.97 -28.98
N MET A 533 -6.72 3.13 -29.94
CA MET A 533 -5.55 2.26 -30.10
C MET A 533 -4.39 2.66 -29.18
N VAL A 534 -4.45 3.82 -28.56
CA VAL A 534 -3.49 4.30 -27.56
C VAL A 534 -4.08 4.11 -26.16
N LYS A 535 -3.26 3.61 -25.24
CA LYS A 535 -3.62 3.48 -23.82
C LYS A 535 -2.61 4.24 -22.99
N ILE A 536 -3.08 5.34 -22.38
CA ILE A 536 -2.29 6.14 -21.44
C ILE A 536 -2.47 5.52 -20.04
N ILE A 537 -1.36 5.09 -19.45
CA ILE A 537 -1.31 4.39 -18.16
C ILE A 537 -0.70 5.31 -17.11
N ASP A 538 -1.54 5.75 -16.18
CA ASP A 538 -1.11 6.50 -15.01
C ASP A 538 -0.67 5.54 -13.91
N SER A 539 0.65 5.49 -13.67
CA SER A 539 1.30 4.54 -12.76
C SER A 539 1.35 5.00 -11.31
N ARG A 540 0.71 6.13 -10.98
CA ARG A 540 0.66 6.67 -9.62
C ARG A 540 -0.35 5.92 -8.76
N ILE A 541 -0.25 6.13 -7.45
CA ILE A 541 -1.26 5.67 -6.50
C ILE A 541 -2.62 6.33 -6.78
N VAL A 542 -3.69 5.63 -6.43
CA VAL A 542 -5.08 6.02 -6.73
C VAL A 542 -5.42 7.39 -6.17
N SER A 543 -4.93 7.72 -4.97
CA SER A 543 -5.21 9.02 -4.33
C SER A 543 -4.70 10.20 -5.17
N GLN A 544 -3.56 10.06 -5.85
CA GLN A 544 -3.05 11.09 -6.76
C GLN A 544 -3.88 11.16 -8.05
N ALA A 545 -4.15 10.00 -8.65
CA ALA A 545 -4.90 9.92 -9.90
C ALA A 545 -6.34 10.43 -9.76
N LYS A 546 -6.95 10.27 -8.57
CA LYS A 546 -8.29 10.78 -8.21
C LYS A 546 -8.31 12.23 -7.74
N GLY A 547 -7.14 12.87 -7.60
CA GLY A 547 -7.05 14.24 -7.13
C GLY A 547 -7.27 14.44 -5.62
N LEU A 548 -7.29 13.36 -4.83
CA LEU A 548 -7.37 13.40 -3.36
C LEU A 548 -6.06 13.84 -2.72
N ALA A 549 -4.96 13.63 -3.42
CA ALA A 549 -3.63 14.11 -3.07
C ALA A 549 -2.92 14.60 -4.33
N LYS A 550 -1.86 15.38 -4.16
CA LYS A 550 -0.98 15.76 -5.26
C LYS A 550 0.49 15.60 -4.88
N HIS A 551 1.34 15.47 -5.89
CA HIS A 551 2.76 15.65 -5.72
C HIS A 551 3.05 17.11 -5.30
N GLY A 552 4.06 17.35 -4.48
CA GLY A 552 4.35 18.69 -3.96
C GLY A 552 4.58 19.74 -5.06
N GLN A 553 5.23 19.31 -6.15
CA GLN A 553 5.54 20.14 -7.31
C GLN A 553 4.44 20.19 -8.38
N ALA A 554 3.37 19.40 -8.24
CA ALA A 554 2.27 19.46 -9.22
C ALA A 554 1.45 20.73 -8.98
N ALA A 555 1.17 21.50 -10.05
CA ALA A 555 0.33 22.69 -9.97
C ALA A 555 -1.09 22.34 -9.48
N ARG A 556 -1.66 21.24 -10.00
CA ARG A 556 -2.99 20.74 -9.65
C ARG A 556 -3.03 19.22 -9.40
N ALA A 557 -4.00 18.80 -8.61
CA ALA A 557 -4.30 17.38 -8.39
C ALA A 557 -5.11 16.80 -9.57
N GLY A 558 -5.14 15.47 -9.70
CA GLY A 558 -5.88 14.77 -10.76
C GLY A 558 -4.96 13.98 -11.69
N ARG A 559 -5.43 13.68 -12.90
CA ARG A 559 -4.72 12.87 -13.91
C ARG A 559 -5.05 13.29 -15.34
N ILE A 560 -4.27 12.78 -16.29
CA ILE A 560 -4.48 13.00 -17.73
C ILE A 560 -5.89 12.49 -18.11
N PRO A 561 -6.72 13.27 -18.82
CA PRO A 561 -8.04 12.83 -19.25
C PRO A 561 -7.99 11.48 -20.01
N GLY A 562 -8.97 10.60 -19.77
CA GLY A 562 -9.02 9.29 -20.43
C GLY A 562 -7.97 8.26 -19.98
N SER A 563 -6.97 8.66 -19.19
CA SER A 563 -5.94 7.72 -18.70
C SER A 563 -6.51 6.63 -17.78
N ILE A 564 -5.91 5.45 -17.88
CA ILE A 564 -6.20 4.30 -17.02
C ILE A 564 -5.21 4.37 -15.86
N ASN A 565 -5.71 4.50 -14.63
CA ASN A 565 -4.85 4.41 -13.47
C ASN A 565 -4.57 2.94 -13.15
N LEU A 566 -3.29 2.56 -13.22
CA LEU A 566 -2.78 1.25 -12.84
C LEU A 566 -1.51 1.50 -12.02
N PRO A 567 -1.62 1.58 -10.68
CA PRO A 567 -0.46 1.84 -9.83
C PRO A 567 0.68 0.86 -10.09
N LEU A 568 1.93 1.33 -10.02
CA LEU A 568 3.10 0.48 -10.28
C LEU A 568 3.14 -0.77 -9.36
N SER A 569 2.64 -0.65 -8.14
CA SER A 569 2.50 -1.74 -7.16
C SER A 569 1.55 -2.87 -7.60
N ALA A 570 0.77 -2.68 -8.68
CA ALA A 570 -0.01 -3.76 -9.29
C ALA A 570 0.84 -4.65 -10.21
N LEU A 571 1.99 -4.15 -10.67
CA LEU A 571 2.86 -4.83 -11.65
C LEU A 571 3.99 -5.63 -10.97
N TYR A 572 4.46 -5.18 -9.81
CA TYR A 572 5.52 -5.80 -9.04
C TYR A 572 5.00 -6.36 -7.71
N MET A 573 5.70 -7.34 -7.17
CA MET A 573 5.63 -7.68 -5.76
C MET A 573 6.40 -6.62 -4.95
N GLU A 574 6.10 -6.49 -3.66
CA GLU A 574 6.74 -5.49 -2.79
C GLU A 574 8.28 -5.62 -2.69
N ASN A 575 8.82 -6.82 -2.87
CA ASN A 575 10.27 -7.10 -2.89
C ASN A 575 10.90 -6.99 -4.30
N GLY A 576 10.21 -6.39 -5.27
CA GLY A 576 10.67 -6.28 -6.65
C GLY A 576 10.47 -7.54 -7.49
N ALA A 577 10.05 -8.66 -6.91
CA ALA A 577 9.79 -9.87 -7.69
C ALA A 577 8.64 -9.63 -8.69
N LEU A 578 8.74 -10.26 -9.86
CA LEU A 578 7.72 -10.13 -10.89
C LEU A 578 6.54 -11.06 -10.60
N LYS A 579 5.32 -10.55 -10.77
CA LYS A 579 4.11 -11.40 -10.80
C LYS A 579 4.13 -12.27 -12.06
N LYS A 580 3.37 -13.37 -12.03
CA LYS A 580 3.35 -14.30 -13.17
C LYS A 580 2.84 -13.60 -14.45
N PRO A 581 3.45 -13.83 -15.62
CA PRO A 581 3.06 -13.12 -16.84
C PRO A 581 1.61 -13.35 -17.27
N ASP A 582 1.07 -14.55 -17.04
CA ASP A 582 -0.33 -14.87 -17.37
C ASP A 582 -1.33 -14.10 -16.50
N GLU A 583 -1.02 -13.96 -15.21
CA GLU A 583 -1.78 -13.13 -14.27
C GLU A 583 -1.75 -11.66 -14.65
N LEU A 584 -0.56 -11.11 -14.95
CA LEU A 584 -0.40 -9.72 -15.38
C LEU A 584 -1.10 -9.43 -16.70
N LEU A 585 -0.91 -10.27 -17.73
CA LEU A 585 -1.60 -10.11 -19.01
C LEU A 585 -3.12 -10.23 -18.88
N TRP A 586 -3.61 -11.09 -17.98
CA TRP A 586 -5.03 -11.13 -17.66
C TRP A 586 -5.53 -9.84 -17.00
N MET A 587 -4.77 -9.32 -16.03
CA MET A 587 -5.06 -8.05 -15.35
C MET A 587 -5.11 -6.87 -16.33
N LEU A 588 -4.13 -6.78 -17.24
CA LEU A 588 -4.11 -5.77 -18.29
C LEU A 588 -5.32 -5.91 -19.23
N LYS A 589 -5.62 -7.13 -19.67
CA LYS A 589 -6.74 -7.41 -20.56
C LYS A 589 -8.09 -7.06 -19.95
N LYS A 590 -8.33 -7.33 -18.66
CA LYS A 590 -9.59 -6.94 -18.00
C LYS A 590 -9.76 -5.41 -17.90
N ASN A 591 -8.66 -4.66 -17.94
CA ASN A 591 -8.64 -3.20 -17.96
C ASN A 591 -8.60 -2.64 -19.40
N GLY A 592 -8.81 -3.48 -20.43
CA GLY A 592 -8.88 -3.05 -21.82
C GLY A 592 -7.52 -2.82 -22.48
N ILE A 593 -6.43 -3.28 -21.85
CA ILE A 593 -5.05 -3.12 -22.33
C ILE A 593 -4.58 -4.45 -22.90
N THR A 594 -4.09 -4.44 -24.13
CA THR A 594 -3.64 -5.66 -24.84
C THR A 594 -2.40 -5.34 -25.69
N PRO A 595 -1.56 -6.33 -26.03
CA PRO A 595 -0.34 -6.12 -26.83
C PRO A 595 -0.55 -5.51 -28.24
N LYS A 596 -1.80 -5.28 -28.67
CA LYS A 596 -2.12 -4.60 -29.93
C LYS A 596 -2.13 -3.07 -29.82
N HIS A 597 -2.14 -2.54 -28.61
CA HIS A 597 -2.19 -1.09 -28.37
C HIS A 597 -0.79 -0.50 -28.32
N THR A 598 -0.68 0.75 -28.71
CA THR A 598 0.40 1.62 -28.26
C THR A 598 0.15 1.97 -26.80
N VAL A 599 1.13 1.74 -25.93
CA VAL A 599 1.02 2.05 -24.51
C VAL A 599 1.90 3.25 -24.19
N ILE A 600 1.30 4.29 -23.61
CA ILE A 600 2.02 5.45 -23.06
C ILE A 600 1.99 5.33 -21.56
N THR A 601 3.13 5.18 -20.90
CA THR A 601 3.22 5.17 -19.44
C THR A 601 3.48 6.59 -18.93
N SER A 602 2.87 6.96 -17.80
CA SER A 602 3.03 8.28 -17.18
C SER A 602 2.96 8.17 -15.66
N CYS A 603 3.60 9.10 -14.95
CA CYS A 603 3.48 9.23 -13.50
C CYS A 603 3.53 10.70 -13.05
N ASN A 604 4.31 11.06 -12.04
CA ASN A 604 4.54 12.46 -11.69
C ASN A 604 5.67 13.08 -12.52
N THR A 605 6.78 12.36 -12.72
CA THR A 605 8.05 12.87 -13.30
C THR A 605 8.83 11.78 -14.06
N GLY A 606 8.15 10.96 -14.86
CA GLY A 606 8.80 9.92 -15.69
C GLY A 606 9.29 8.67 -14.96
N GLN A 607 9.68 8.74 -13.69
CA GLN A 607 10.34 7.61 -12.99
C GLN A 607 9.52 6.32 -12.93
N LEU A 608 8.33 6.34 -12.31
CA LEU A 608 7.47 5.15 -12.27
C LEU A 608 6.95 4.76 -13.65
N ALA A 609 6.94 5.71 -14.59
CA ALA A 609 6.53 5.46 -15.97
C ALA A 609 7.56 4.63 -16.73
N GLY A 610 8.86 4.89 -16.55
CA GLY A 610 9.95 4.02 -17.04
C GLY A 610 9.85 2.60 -16.48
N SER A 611 9.53 2.45 -15.19
CA SER A 611 9.36 1.13 -14.59
C SER A 611 8.11 0.38 -15.05
N ALA A 612 7.03 1.11 -15.34
CA ALA A 612 5.88 0.53 -16.03
C ALA A 612 6.24 0.17 -17.49
N TYR A 613 7.03 0.98 -18.18
CA TYR A 613 7.50 0.73 -19.55
C TYR A 613 8.21 -0.62 -19.62
N PHE A 614 9.16 -0.89 -18.73
CA PHE A 614 9.86 -2.17 -18.65
C PHE A 614 8.87 -3.34 -18.54
N MET A 615 7.88 -3.23 -17.66
CA MET A 615 6.90 -4.31 -17.46
C MET A 615 6.08 -4.57 -18.73
N PHE A 616 5.62 -3.53 -19.42
CA PHE A 616 4.89 -3.72 -20.69
C PHE A 616 5.78 -4.33 -21.77
N ARG A 617 7.06 -3.92 -21.86
CA ARG A 617 8.04 -4.52 -22.78
C ARG A 617 8.28 -5.99 -22.46
N TYR A 618 8.48 -6.33 -21.19
CA TYR A 618 8.63 -7.71 -20.70
C TYR A 618 7.41 -8.57 -21.06
N LEU A 619 6.19 -8.04 -20.91
CA LEU A 619 4.95 -8.73 -21.25
C LEU A 619 4.66 -8.80 -22.76
N GLY A 620 5.59 -8.36 -23.61
CA GLY A 620 5.50 -8.53 -25.06
C GLY A 620 4.72 -7.44 -25.78
N PHE A 621 4.58 -6.25 -25.19
CA PHE A 621 4.06 -5.08 -25.90
C PHE A 621 5.17 -4.51 -26.79
N ASP A 622 4.85 -4.34 -28.06
CA ASP A 622 5.83 -3.94 -29.08
C ASP A 622 6.04 -2.42 -29.09
N ASP A 623 4.95 -1.63 -28.99
CA ASP A 623 4.97 -0.16 -28.94
C ASP A 623 4.61 0.34 -27.52
N VAL A 624 5.65 0.62 -26.73
CA VAL A 624 5.55 1.19 -25.37
C VAL A 624 6.40 2.44 -25.35
N ARG A 625 5.88 3.53 -24.78
CA ARG A 625 6.56 4.84 -24.75
C ARG A 625 6.37 5.47 -23.38
N VAL A 626 7.39 6.19 -22.91
CA VAL A 626 7.31 6.95 -21.65
C VAL A 626 6.91 8.38 -21.97
N HIS A 627 5.87 8.86 -21.30
CA HIS A 627 5.59 10.30 -21.23
C HIS A 627 6.49 10.91 -20.16
N ASP A 628 7.66 11.39 -20.57
CA ASP A 628 8.74 11.81 -19.67
C ASP A 628 8.33 13.01 -18.79
N ALA A 629 7.78 14.05 -19.42
CA ALA A 629 7.23 15.23 -18.77
C ALA A 629 6.20 14.89 -17.67
N SER A 630 5.40 13.83 -17.89
CA SER A 630 4.48 13.26 -16.91
C SER A 630 3.51 14.29 -16.30
N TRP A 631 2.85 13.97 -15.18
CA TRP A 631 1.78 14.81 -14.63
C TRP A 631 2.26 16.19 -14.14
N VAL A 632 3.44 16.29 -13.53
CA VAL A 632 3.91 17.56 -12.94
C VAL A 632 3.97 18.65 -14.00
N ASN A 633 4.60 18.37 -15.15
CA ASN A 633 4.68 19.32 -16.25
C ASN A 633 3.33 19.44 -16.99
N PHE A 634 2.68 18.33 -17.34
CA PHE A 634 1.40 18.33 -18.07
C PHE A 634 0.34 19.17 -17.37
N CYS A 635 0.25 19.11 -16.03
CA CYS A 635 -0.77 19.82 -15.26
C CYS A 635 -0.46 21.31 -15.02
N ALA A 636 0.75 21.76 -15.35
CA ALA A 636 1.17 23.15 -15.20
C ALA A 636 0.95 23.98 -16.47
N VAL A 637 1.03 23.33 -17.65
CA VAL A 637 0.89 23.97 -18.96
C VAL A 637 -0.50 23.78 -19.59
N GLU A 638 -1.35 22.97 -18.95
CA GLU A 638 -2.75 22.68 -19.29
C GLU A 638 -3.63 22.86 -18.07
#